data_AF-A0A958VG65-F1
#
_entry.id   AF-A0A958VG65-F1
#
_cell.length_a   1.000
_cell.length_b   1.000
_cell.length_c   1.000
_cell.angle_alpha   90.00
_cell.angle_beta   90.00
_cell.angle_gamma   90.00
#
_symmetry.space_group_name_H-M   'P 1'
#
loop_
_entity.id
_entity.type
_entity.pdbx_description
1 polymer ?
#
loop_
_entity_poly.entity_id
_entity_poly.type
_entity_poly.pdbx_seq_one_letter_code
_entity_poly.pdbx_strand_id
1 'polypeptide(L)'
;MANFEVNLKTLSHESTSAPQHLSTSAPQHLSTSAPQHLSTSAFKTKLAKHLSFNLTLICFLCFAGISSVFGQSCGTPTVSQIIPELHPKRTVRVAFHIIHQNNISDHTNVPNDSAGNSWWDVRIPQINALLENPVAPNYTHWGRKANDANIRIEKYGVYHYVDADYYDGKSDATGLQYWAPDMYNHFVGNSNSFTTFEKENILHCFYYGGNSFGGAASGIPSKQSIRFQGRYAEYDCYMDNPCNKGNLLNEKVNDNFIHELGHNLGLSHNQVNSTEASDDTTNCDYELCNCSFDFANGQAPNNFMAKGPGQSLYRSFTYCQLRKMVYYSNGYNTPAQGSDTAVVEITKSTTNPCLNDNIVTLTHINPQTGDFTYVLDYPLTVHGDIILDPRITLVVKCTLQMPPWTKIYVMPGAKLIVDGGKITNNPSCGSWWSGIEVWGNPKKSQFEVDGLGYLYQGVVELKNGAVIENAWNAVNLWKPGHYGSVGGFVVAKDATIRNCKGGISFMSYKNYYPAIGKVLPNRSRIEDCTFEWTNNWIDFYVKPAFGISAWGVDGVQIINSEFINKDPGSFSTFSWRGTGIYSEDAGYKVKSCEFTNLWKGVSSGLVSIHAQKLEENTFTNCKMGIESVGQHLAVIQKNTFDACGTATVLDNSKAFKTTDNLYKNGYSGIHTINLRGYSNQIYNNDFESQSYGIVTTGSTPTSSQGLSYKCNTLEPNTVSHGLQVKNGVVDKKQGDCNPSHQFASSIPAGNEFSLAGGSLSDFDVWNGYPGKIEYNHHYQPSTGYFKPVDYTSLEIDLVQCQTSYNTASSCPTQYVSQGSVYDFNDKIQVAVSNYFQEKDEFNTKKNYFESNELDGGSTSNRLNFINNSLNSSSQIKSELDQFKPYLSDEVIWACINRDPELDDIDLYKILLDNSPLSIPLANYIPQLNNILTSTQINDLISIQGGLSARDDKEHEIRWHEQQAELALSDILRLFLYDTVPPNPIDSMIYYLEDWNSEESQEMLIGLYWQKENYTAAQSLINSISSNETNSELAPLYQKIHDTYSSDDSLPSLIADTLFLDSIALDSTHGGQAIAKQLMWFLVGKEYPRYFQYLPESGSRSDY
;
A
#
# COMPACT_ATOMS: atom_id res chain seq x y z
N MET A 1 33.86 55.45 3.04
CA MET A 1 33.00 56.13 2.05
C MET A 1 32.10 55.05 1.47
N ALA A 2 30.78 55.02 1.63
CA ALA A 2 29.82 55.93 2.21
C ALA A 2 28.90 55.14 3.18
N ASN A 3 28.43 55.85 4.21
CA ASN A 3 27.60 55.37 5.32
C ASN A 3 26.21 54.92 4.85
N PHE A 4 25.62 53.94 5.52
CA PHE A 4 24.26 54.09 6.04
C PHE A 4 24.07 53.27 7.32
N GLU A 5 23.51 53.95 8.32
CA GLU A 5 23.44 53.59 9.73
C GLU A 5 22.33 52.59 10.08
N VAL A 6 22.62 51.88 11.17
CA VAL A 6 21.81 50.99 11.97
C VAL A 6 20.55 51.69 12.52
N ASN A 7 19.41 50.98 12.53
CA ASN A 7 18.32 51.28 13.45
C ASN A 7 17.75 49.98 14.03
N LEU A 8 18.25 49.64 15.23
CA LEU A 8 17.74 48.58 16.09
C LEU A 8 16.44 49.06 16.75
N LYS A 9 15.31 48.41 16.45
CA LYS A 9 14.12 48.45 17.32
C LYS A 9 14.07 47.15 18.10
N THR A 10 14.39 47.27 19.39
CA THR A 10 14.15 46.30 20.44
C THR A 10 12.65 46.06 20.61
N LEU A 11 12.20 44.82 20.46
CA LEU A 11 10.89 44.38 20.94
C LEU A 11 11.03 43.92 22.40
N SER A 12 10.25 44.56 23.26
CA SER A 12 10.13 44.31 24.68
C SER A 12 9.56 42.93 24.97
N HIS A 13 10.22 42.20 25.88
CA HIS A 13 9.67 41.04 26.57
C HIS A 13 8.47 41.49 27.43
N GLU A 14 7.25 41.07 27.09
CA GLU A 14 6.15 41.08 28.05
C GLU A 14 6.18 39.77 28.85
N SER A 15 6.49 39.90 30.14
CA SER A 15 6.37 38.82 31.12
C SER A 15 4.89 38.59 31.44
N THR A 16 4.32 37.47 31.02
CA THR A 16 3.02 37.01 31.51
C THR A 16 3.23 36.21 32.80
N SER A 17 2.56 36.67 33.85
CA SER A 17 2.57 36.10 35.20
C SER A 17 1.90 34.72 35.27
N ALA A 18 2.50 33.81 36.03
CA ALA A 18 2.03 32.45 36.29
C ALA A 18 0.62 32.42 36.93
N PRO A 19 -0.30 31.51 36.51
CA PRO A 19 -1.58 31.32 37.18
C PRO A 19 -1.43 30.71 38.57
N GLN A 20 -2.13 31.28 39.55
CA GLN A 20 -2.19 30.78 40.93
C GLN A 20 -2.87 29.40 41.00
N HIS A 21 -2.20 28.45 41.65
CA HIS A 21 -2.75 27.15 42.05
C HIS A 21 -3.93 27.33 43.02
N LEU A 22 -5.13 26.91 42.61
CA LEU A 22 -6.25 26.67 43.51
C LEU A 22 -6.14 25.24 44.06
N SER A 23 -5.86 25.15 45.36
CA SER A 23 -5.90 23.90 46.13
C SER A 23 -7.35 23.48 46.34
N THR A 24 -7.74 22.32 45.79
CA THR A 24 -8.97 21.63 46.17
C THR A 24 -8.62 20.35 46.92
N SER A 25 -9.23 20.20 48.09
CA SER A 25 -9.08 19.10 49.04
C SER A 25 -9.44 17.72 48.46
N ALA A 26 -8.67 16.71 48.87
CA ALA A 26 -8.76 15.31 48.47
C ALA A 26 -10.10 14.64 48.89
N PRO A 27 -10.76 13.86 48.01
CA PRO A 27 -11.84 12.96 48.41
C PRO A 27 -11.30 11.70 49.10
N GLN A 28 -11.97 11.29 50.17
CA GLN A 28 -11.67 10.09 50.97
C GLN A 28 -11.73 8.79 50.15
N HIS A 29 -10.70 7.97 50.32
CA HIS A 29 -10.65 6.57 49.85
C HIS A 29 -11.80 5.74 50.44
N LEU A 30 -12.62 5.15 49.57
CA LEU A 30 -13.43 3.97 49.89
C LEU A 30 -12.67 2.74 49.38
N SER A 31 -12.15 1.96 50.32
CA SER A 31 -11.52 0.66 50.09
C SER A 31 -12.58 -0.36 49.68
N THR A 32 -12.45 -0.90 48.46
CA THR A 32 -13.09 -2.16 48.07
C THR A 32 -12.00 -3.18 47.78
N SER A 33 -12.05 -4.29 48.51
CA SER A 33 -11.13 -5.43 48.48
C SER A 33 -10.98 -6.04 47.07
N ALA A 34 -9.74 -6.28 46.68
CA ALA A 34 -9.35 -6.99 45.46
C ALA A 34 -9.79 -8.47 45.49
N PRO A 35 -10.29 -9.06 44.38
CA PRO A 35 -10.47 -10.50 44.27
C PRO A 35 -9.10 -11.20 44.27
N GLN A 36 -8.97 -12.24 45.10
CA GLN A 36 -7.80 -13.12 45.09
C GLN A 36 -7.66 -13.80 43.72
N HIS A 37 -6.60 -13.46 42.99
CA HIS A 37 -6.13 -14.29 41.88
C HIS A 37 -5.33 -15.45 42.46
N LEU A 38 -5.87 -16.66 42.31
CA LEU A 38 -5.18 -17.92 42.61
C LEU A 38 -3.99 -18.07 41.65
N SER A 39 -2.79 -18.05 42.20
CA SER A 39 -1.56 -18.44 41.54
C SER A 39 -1.57 -19.95 41.27
N THR A 40 -1.63 -20.36 40.00
CA THR A 40 -1.26 -21.72 39.60
C THR A 40 0.13 -21.72 39.00
N SER A 41 1.04 -22.33 39.74
CA SER A 41 2.43 -22.64 39.44
C SER A 41 2.63 -23.36 38.10
N ALA A 42 3.67 -22.95 37.40
CA ALA A 42 4.24 -23.62 36.23
C ALA A 42 4.66 -25.06 36.55
N PHE A 43 3.97 -26.04 35.96
CA PHE A 43 4.49 -27.34 35.51
C PHE A 43 3.29 -28.15 34.98
N LYS A 44 3.04 -28.09 33.66
CA LYS A 44 2.38 -29.11 32.79
C LYS A 44 1.87 -28.48 31.49
N THR A 45 2.77 -28.29 30.53
CA THR A 45 2.44 -28.08 29.11
C THR A 45 3.33 -28.98 28.25
N LYS A 46 3.12 -30.29 28.36
CA LYS A 46 3.63 -31.27 27.37
C LYS A 46 2.61 -32.35 27.00
N LEU A 47 1.32 -32.12 27.26
CA LEU A 47 0.24 -33.04 26.86
C LEU A 47 -1.05 -32.31 26.43
N ALA A 48 -0.92 -31.25 25.64
CA ALA A 48 -2.04 -30.59 24.96
C ALA A 48 -1.82 -30.41 23.44
N LYS A 49 -0.84 -31.13 22.86
CA LYS A 49 -0.56 -31.14 21.40
C LYS A 49 -1.35 -32.21 20.62
N HIS A 50 -2.29 -32.92 21.26
CA HIS A 50 -3.09 -33.96 20.60
C HIS A 50 -4.62 -33.77 20.66
N LEU A 51 -5.13 -32.64 21.17
CA LEU A 51 -6.58 -32.35 21.17
C LEU A 51 -7.01 -31.20 20.23
N SER A 52 -6.06 -30.50 19.61
CA SER A 52 -6.31 -29.39 18.67
C SER A 52 -6.45 -29.82 17.20
N PHE A 53 -6.33 -31.12 16.89
CA PHE A 53 -6.46 -31.64 15.53
C PHE A 53 -7.90 -32.05 15.13
N ASN A 54 -8.87 -32.00 16.06
CA ASN A 54 -10.26 -32.40 15.79
C ASN A 54 -11.30 -31.29 15.99
N LEU A 55 -10.92 -30.08 16.43
CA LEU A 55 -11.85 -28.95 16.54
C LEU A 55 -11.84 -28.04 15.30
N THR A 56 -10.72 -27.99 14.58
CA THR A 56 -10.57 -27.21 13.33
C THR A 56 -11.36 -27.84 12.17
N LEU A 57 -11.51 -29.17 12.16
CA LEU A 57 -12.33 -29.88 11.17
C LEU A 57 -13.84 -29.70 11.41
N ILE A 58 -14.26 -29.49 12.66
CA ILE A 58 -15.67 -29.23 13.04
C ILE A 58 -16.04 -27.77 12.80
N CYS A 59 -15.11 -26.82 12.95
CA CYS A 59 -15.34 -25.42 12.55
C CYS A 59 -15.35 -25.25 11.02
N PHE A 60 -14.55 -26.01 10.25
CA PHE A 60 -14.58 -25.99 8.79
C PHE A 60 -15.89 -26.54 8.19
N LEU A 61 -16.52 -27.52 8.85
CA LEU A 61 -17.83 -28.04 8.42
C LEU A 61 -19.02 -27.16 8.84
N CYS A 62 -18.85 -26.28 9.83
CA CYS A 62 -19.88 -25.31 10.23
C CYS A 62 -19.79 -23.95 9.49
N PHE A 63 -18.63 -23.56 8.94
CA PHE A 63 -18.48 -22.33 8.15
C PHE A 63 -18.81 -22.49 6.65
N ALA A 64 -18.84 -23.72 6.12
CA ALA A 64 -19.26 -23.98 4.74
C ALA A 64 -20.78 -23.86 4.51
N GLY A 65 -21.58 -23.59 5.57
CA GLY A 65 -23.04 -23.63 5.51
C GLY A 65 -23.80 -22.31 5.70
N ILE A 66 -23.13 -21.16 5.90
CA ILE A 66 -23.83 -19.91 6.28
C ILE A 66 -23.39 -18.66 5.47
N SER A 67 -22.48 -18.76 4.49
CA SER A 67 -22.08 -17.62 3.65
C SER A 67 -23.05 -17.26 2.49
N SER A 68 -24.27 -17.82 2.44
CA SER A 68 -25.17 -17.65 1.28
C SER A 68 -26.40 -16.75 1.49
N VAL A 69 -26.53 -15.99 2.59
CA VAL A 69 -27.82 -15.31 2.91
C VAL A 69 -27.79 -13.77 2.85
N PHE A 70 -26.72 -13.13 2.41
CA PHE A 70 -26.73 -11.68 2.09
C PHE A 70 -26.21 -11.32 0.70
N GLY A 71 -26.30 -12.24 -0.26
CA GLY A 71 -26.17 -11.88 -1.67
C GLY A 71 -27.38 -11.07 -2.11
N GLN A 72 -27.25 -9.74 -2.16
CA GLN A 72 -28.19 -8.90 -2.90
C GLN A 72 -28.22 -9.46 -4.33
N SER A 73 -29.37 -9.99 -4.77
CA SER A 73 -29.46 -10.61 -6.09
C SER A 73 -29.17 -9.55 -7.16
N CYS A 74 -28.04 -9.68 -7.88
CA CYS A 74 -27.77 -8.84 -9.04
C CYS A 74 -28.98 -8.86 -9.97
N GLY A 75 -29.37 -7.69 -10.48
CA GLY A 75 -30.46 -7.59 -11.45
C GLY A 75 -30.22 -8.50 -12.65
N THR A 76 -31.27 -9.10 -13.20
CA THR A 76 -31.15 -9.97 -14.38
C THR A 76 -30.63 -9.17 -15.59
N PRO A 77 -29.54 -9.62 -16.24
CA PRO A 77 -28.91 -8.88 -17.34
C PRO A 77 -29.83 -8.79 -18.56
N THR A 78 -29.80 -7.65 -19.26
CA THR A 78 -30.40 -7.48 -20.60
C THR A 78 -29.32 -7.27 -21.67
N VAL A 79 -29.62 -7.65 -22.91
CA VAL A 79 -28.68 -8.18 -23.92
C VAL A 79 -27.69 -7.16 -24.57
N SER A 80 -27.47 -5.94 -24.05
CA SER A 80 -26.37 -5.08 -24.54
C SER A 80 -26.16 -3.74 -23.80
N GLN A 81 -26.24 -3.69 -22.47
CA GLN A 81 -26.12 -2.43 -21.71
C GLN A 81 -24.75 -1.74 -21.94
N ILE A 82 -24.73 -0.66 -22.73
CA ILE A 82 -23.61 0.28 -22.93
C ILE A 82 -24.12 1.66 -22.56
N ILE A 83 -23.27 2.47 -21.93
CA ILE A 83 -23.68 3.54 -21.04
C ILE A 83 -23.80 4.93 -21.71
N PRO A 84 -24.95 5.59 -21.58
CA PRO A 84 -25.05 7.06 -21.44
C PRO A 84 -24.80 7.53 -19.98
N GLU A 85 -23.78 6.98 -19.32
CA GLU A 85 -23.30 7.27 -17.94
C GLU A 85 -23.94 6.62 -16.67
N LEU A 86 -24.82 5.60 -16.73
CA LEU A 86 -25.05 4.47 -15.76
C LEU A 86 -26.49 4.37 -15.20
N HIS A 87 -27.47 4.45 -16.10
CA HIS A 87 -28.92 4.64 -15.93
C HIS A 87 -29.67 4.12 -14.68
N PRO A 88 -30.17 5.02 -13.79
CA PRO A 88 -31.39 4.76 -13.01
C PRO A 88 -32.63 4.81 -13.92
N LYS A 89 -33.71 4.07 -13.57
CA LYS A 89 -35.05 4.25 -14.19
C LYS A 89 -35.42 5.73 -14.16
N ARG A 90 -35.67 6.34 -15.33
CA ARG A 90 -35.99 7.77 -15.41
C ARG A 90 -37.49 7.98 -15.33
N THR A 91 -37.90 8.90 -14.46
CA THR A 91 -39.30 9.28 -14.29
C THR A 91 -39.52 10.66 -14.90
N VAL A 92 -40.29 10.72 -15.98
CA VAL A 92 -40.74 11.97 -16.60
C VAL A 92 -41.99 12.43 -15.86
N ARG A 93 -41.89 13.58 -15.18
CA ARG A 93 -43.05 14.19 -14.53
C ARG A 93 -43.92 14.88 -15.57
N VAL A 94 -45.21 14.55 -15.57
CA VAL A 94 -46.16 15.02 -16.59
C VAL A 94 -47.28 15.83 -15.94
N ALA A 95 -47.44 17.07 -16.37
CA ALA A 95 -48.60 17.90 -16.07
C ALA A 95 -49.64 17.76 -17.18
N PHE A 96 -50.85 17.32 -16.85
CA PHE A 96 -51.93 17.16 -17.80
C PHE A 96 -52.85 18.38 -17.77
N HIS A 97 -53.04 19.02 -18.91
CA HIS A 97 -53.87 20.21 -19.09
C HIS A 97 -55.10 19.83 -19.90
N ILE A 98 -56.26 19.80 -19.25
CA ILE A 98 -57.52 19.38 -19.84
C ILE A 98 -58.31 20.61 -20.24
N ILE A 99 -58.51 20.79 -21.54
CA ILE A 99 -59.21 21.94 -22.10
C ILE A 99 -60.64 21.50 -22.38
N HIS A 100 -61.61 22.20 -21.80
CA HIS A 100 -63.05 21.97 -21.92
C HIS A 100 -63.69 23.05 -22.77
N GLN A 101 -64.80 22.70 -23.43
CA GLN A 101 -65.53 23.64 -24.27
C GLN A 101 -66.41 24.60 -23.44
N ASN A 102 -67.16 24.08 -22.47
CA ASN A 102 -68.22 24.84 -21.80
C ASN A 102 -68.04 24.92 -20.28
N ASN A 103 -67.58 23.85 -19.63
CA ASN A 103 -67.38 23.77 -18.17
C ASN A 103 -66.36 22.67 -17.82
N ILE A 104 -65.56 22.84 -16.77
CA ILE A 104 -64.62 21.82 -16.27
C ILE A 104 -65.26 20.48 -15.87
N SER A 105 -66.57 20.45 -15.58
CA SER A 105 -67.32 19.22 -15.29
C SER A 105 -68.18 18.75 -16.47
N ASP A 106 -68.04 19.37 -17.64
CA ASP A 106 -68.74 18.91 -18.83
C ASP A 106 -68.11 17.61 -19.37
N HIS A 107 -68.88 16.93 -20.22
CA HIS A 107 -68.48 15.70 -20.87
C HIS A 107 -67.87 15.99 -22.25
N THR A 108 -67.21 17.13 -22.41
CA THR A 108 -66.51 17.49 -23.66
C THR A 108 -65.05 17.03 -23.64
N ASN A 109 -64.51 16.79 -22.42
CA ASN A 109 -63.20 16.23 -22.13
C ASN A 109 -63.23 15.49 -20.77
N VAL A 110 -62.09 15.00 -20.28
CA VAL A 110 -62.00 14.32 -18.97
C VAL A 110 -62.51 15.27 -17.86
N PRO A 111 -63.64 14.99 -17.19
CA PRO A 111 -64.26 15.93 -16.26
C PRO A 111 -63.44 16.08 -14.96
N ASN A 112 -63.48 17.27 -14.36
CA ASN A 112 -62.91 17.53 -13.04
C ASN A 112 -63.87 17.08 -11.92
N ASP A 113 -64.07 15.77 -11.80
CA ASP A 113 -64.88 15.15 -10.76
C ASP A 113 -64.20 13.90 -10.17
N SER A 114 -64.88 13.18 -9.28
CA SER A 114 -64.32 11.97 -8.68
C SER A 114 -64.01 10.87 -9.70
N ALA A 115 -64.82 10.73 -10.76
CA ALA A 115 -64.64 9.69 -11.76
C ALA A 115 -63.48 10.01 -12.71
N GLY A 116 -63.36 11.27 -13.15
CA GLY A 116 -62.20 11.76 -13.89
C GLY A 116 -60.90 11.67 -13.10
N ASN A 117 -60.95 11.92 -11.79
CA ASN A 117 -59.78 11.75 -10.91
C ASN A 117 -59.35 10.28 -10.79
N SER A 118 -60.30 9.35 -10.58
CA SER A 118 -60.01 7.91 -10.51
C SER A 118 -59.50 7.31 -11.82
N TRP A 119 -59.87 7.89 -12.96
CA TRP A 119 -59.36 7.44 -14.26
C TRP A 119 -57.83 7.53 -14.38
N TRP A 120 -57.21 8.57 -13.79
CA TRP A 120 -55.76 8.73 -13.80
C TRP A 120 -55.02 7.63 -13.04
N ASP A 121 -55.65 7.06 -12.01
CA ASP A 121 -55.07 5.98 -11.21
C ASP A 121 -55.00 4.65 -11.99
N VAL A 122 -55.74 4.56 -13.10
CA VAL A 122 -55.69 3.42 -14.04
C VAL A 122 -54.80 3.73 -15.24
N ARG A 123 -54.90 4.94 -15.79
CA ARG A 123 -54.17 5.35 -17.00
C ARG A 123 -52.65 5.34 -16.83
N ILE A 124 -52.14 5.94 -15.75
CA ILE A 124 -50.69 6.10 -15.56
C ILE A 124 -50.00 4.73 -15.39
N PRO A 125 -50.52 3.80 -14.57
CA PRO A 125 -49.98 2.44 -14.51
C PRO A 125 -50.02 1.69 -15.84
N GLN A 126 -51.06 1.86 -16.66
CA GLN A 126 -51.14 1.19 -17.97
C GLN A 126 -50.05 1.64 -18.94
N ILE A 127 -49.78 2.94 -19.02
CA ILE A 127 -48.67 3.48 -19.84
C ILE A 127 -47.32 2.95 -19.33
N ASN A 128 -47.12 2.99 -18.01
CA ASN A 128 -45.90 2.48 -17.38
C ASN A 128 -45.72 0.97 -17.58
N ALA A 129 -46.79 0.18 -17.60
CA ALA A 129 -46.73 -1.27 -17.84
C ALA A 129 -46.25 -1.61 -19.27
N LEU A 130 -46.65 -0.82 -20.27
CA LEU A 130 -46.17 -0.97 -21.65
C LEU A 130 -44.70 -0.55 -21.81
N LEU A 131 -44.26 0.51 -21.12
CA LEU A 131 -42.86 0.92 -21.08
C LEU A 131 -41.98 -0.08 -20.30
N GLU A 132 -42.55 -0.72 -19.28
CA GLU A 132 -41.87 -1.76 -18.48
C GLU A 132 -41.76 -3.09 -19.22
N ASN A 133 -42.67 -3.39 -20.16
CA ASN A 133 -42.72 -4.66 -20.86
C ASN A 133 -42.94 -4.50 -22.37
N PRO A 134 -42.03 -3.84 -23.12
CA PRO A 134 -42.15 -3.75 -24.56
C PRO A 134 -42.10 -5.14 -25.21
N VAL A 135 -42.90 -5.33 -26.26
CA VAL A 135 -42.95 -6.64 -26.94
C VAL A 135 -41.75 -6.88 -27.86
N ALA A 136 -41.58 -8.11 -28.32
CA ALA A 136 -40.49 -8.45 -29.23
C ALA A 136 -40.65 -7.74 -30.60
N PRO A 137 -39.60 -7.10 -31.13
CA PRO A 137 -39.56 -6.62 -32.51
C PRO A 137 -39.92 -7.70 -33.55
N ASN A 138 -40.79 -7.39 -34.51
CA ASN A 138 -41.19 -8.29 -35.61
C ASN A 138 -40.46 -7.99 -36.95
N TYR A 139 -39.38 -7.20 -36.90
CA TYR A 139 -38.62 -6.75 -38.08
C TYR A 139 -37.21 -7.38 -38.12
N THR A 140 -36.78 -7.80 -39.32
CA THR A 140 -35.66 -8.73 -39.58
C THR A 140 -34.27 -8.22 -39.23
N HIS A 141 -34.07 -6.90 -39.11
CA HIS A 141 -32.73 -6.32 -38.97
C HIS A 141 -32.22 -6.25 -37.52
N TRP A 142 -33.02 -6.65 -36.52
CA TRP A 142 -32.67 -6.48 -35.11
C TRP A 142 -33.20 -7.61 -34.22
N GLY A 143 -32.41 -8.68 -34.06
CA GLY A 143 -32.76 -9.85 -33.24
C GLY A 143 -32.64 -9.68 -31.71
N ARG A 144 -32.49 -8.44 -31.20
CA ARG A 144 -32.31 -8.17 -29.76
C ARG A 144 -33.49 -7.39 -29.19
N LYS A 145 -34.20 -7.99 -28.24
CA LYS A 145 -35.33 -7.40 -27.51
C LYS A 145 -34.83 -6.70 -26.23
N ALA A 146 -35.22 -5.45 -26.02
CA ALA A 146 -35.15 -4.83 -24.70
C ALA A 146 -36.34 -5.30 -23.85
N ASN A 147 -36.10 -5.64 -22.58
CA ASN A 147 -37.17 -6.09 -21.68
C ASN A 147 -37.84 -4.95 -20.92
N ASP A 148 -37.26 -3.74 -20.91
CA ASP A 148 -37.76 -2.53 -20.26
C ASP A 148 -37.22 -1.31 -21.04
N ALA A 149 -38.03 -0.26 -21.22
CA ALA A 149 -37.62 1.00 -21.83
C ALA A 149 -36.81 1.93 -20.89
N ASN A 150 -36.72 1.62 -19.60
CA ASN A 150 -36.09 2.41 -18.53
C ASN A 150 -36.63 3.84 -18.36
N ILE A 151 -37.82 4.11 -18.91
CA ILE A 151 -38.57 5.36 -18.79
C ILE A 151 -39.91 5.06 -18.14
N ARG A 152 -40.32 5.91 -17.21
CA ARG A 152 -41.63 5.91 -16.56
C ARG A 152 -42.19 7.33 -16.60
N ILE A 153 -43.51 7.44 -16.53
CA ILE A 153 -44.18 8.72 -16.30
C ILE A 153 -44.76 8.78 -14.89
N GLU A 154 -44.71 9.96 -14.30
CA GLU A 154 -45.34 10.29 -13.02
C GLU A 154 -46.30 11.47 -13.21
N LYS A 155 -47.51 11.36 -12.66
CA LYS A 155 -48.49 12.44 -12.68
C LYS A 155 -48.04 13.57 -11.76
N TYR A 156 -47.67 14.71 -12.32
CA TYR A 156 -47.33 15.91 -11.56
C TYR A 156 -48.59 16.65 -11.08
N GLY A 157 -49.55 16.82 -11.98
CA GLY A 157 -50.81 17.51 -11.72
C GLY A 157 -51.76 17.41 -12.90
N VAL A 158 -53.05 17.63 -12.64
CA VAL A 158 -54.09 17.71 -13.66
C VAL A 158 -54.77 19.07 -13.51
N TYR A 159 -54.74 19.85 -14.58
CA TYR A 159 -55.20 21.24 -14.61
C TYR A 159 -56.32 21.36 -15.63
N HIS A 160 -57.49 21.86 -15.20
CA HIS A 160 -58.65 22.00 -16.07
C HIS A 160 -58.84 23.46 -16.48
N TYR A 161 -59.16 23.68 -17.75
CA TYR A 161 -59.37 24.99 -18.36
C TYR A 161 -60.69 24.97 -19.12
N VAL A 162 -61.41 26.08 -19.12
CA VAL A 162 -62.57 26.29 -20.00
C VAL A 162 -62.14 27.32 -21.04
N ASP A 163 -61.91 26.87 -22.26
CA ASP A 163 -61.44 27.69 -23.37
C ASP A 163 -61.94 27.09 -24.69
N ALA A 164 -63.08 27.59 -25.18
CA ALA A 164 -63.75 27.04 -26.36
C ALA A 164 -62.92 27.18 -27.64
N ASP A 165 -62.08 28.21 -27.74
CA ASP A 165 -61.26 28.46 -28.93
C ASP A 165 -60.08 27.47 -29.01
N TYR A 166 -59.40 27.24 -27.89
CA TYR A 166 -58.36 26.21 -27.78
C TYR A 166 -58.93 24.78 -27.76
N TYR A 167 -60.17 24.59 -27.27
CA TYR A 167 -60.87 23.30 -27.34
C TYR A 167 -61.15 22.89 -28.79
N ASP A 168 -61.75 23.77 -29.59
CA ASP A 168 -62.06 23.51 -31.01
C ASP A 168 -60.79 23.49 -31.88
N GLY A 169 -59.64 23.87 -31.33
CA GLY A 169 -58.37 24.00 -32.05
C GLY A 169 -58.44 25.07 -33.14
N LYS A 170 -59.22 26.15 -32.93
CA LYS A 170 -59.40 27.20 -33.94
C LYS A 170 -58.08 27.88 -34.26
N SER A 171 -57.96 28.39 -35.48
CA SER A 171 -56.72 28.94 -35.98
C SER A 171 -56.39 30.29 -35.36
N ASP A 172 -55.10 30.64 -35.35
CA ASP A 172 -54.70 32.04 -35.28
C ASP A 172 -55.21 32.82 -36.52
N ALA A 173 -54.97 34.13 -36.58
CA ALA A 173 -55.37 34.98 -37.71
C ALA A 173 -54.74 34.58 -39.07
N THR A 174 -53.87 33.57 -39.12
CA THR A 174 -53.22 33.05 -40.33
C THR A 174 -53.78 31.71 -40.83
N GLY A 175 -54.74 31.12 -40.12
CA GLY A 175 -55.40 29.88 -40.55
C GLY A 175 -54.69 28.59 -40.15
N LEU A 176 -53.68 28.65 -39.27
CA LEU A 176 -52.96 27.48 -38.75
C LEU A 176 -53.54 27.03 -37.39
N GLN A 177 -53.77 25.72 -37.22
CA GLN A 177 -54.31 25.11 -36.00
C GLN A 177 -53.33 25.30 -34.82
N TYR A 178 -53.79 25.80 -33.65
CA TYR A 178 -52.92 26.05 -32.48
C TYR A 178 -52.01 24.86 -32.15
N TRP A 179 -50.70 25.01 -32.33
CA TRP A 179 -49.72 23.95 -32.12
C TRP A 179 -49.37 23.81 -30.63
N ALA A 180 -48.69 22.74 -30.23
CA ALA A 180 -48.37 22.48 -28.83
C ALA A 180 -47.62 23.64 -28.11
N PRO A 181 -46.67 24.36 -28.74
CA PRO A 181 -46.03 25.55 -28.16
C PRO A 181 -47.00 26.70 -27.90
N ASP A 182 -48.05 26.88 -28.72
CA ASP A 182 -49.05 27.93 -28.52
C ASP A 182 -49.89 27.65 -27.27
N MET A 183 -50.27 26.39 -27.06
CA MET A 183 -50.95 25.94 -25.85
C MET A 183 -50.05 26.07 -24.62
N TYR A 184 -48.76 25.72 -24.74
CA TYR A 184 -47.78 25.94 -23.67
C TYR A 184 -47.69 27.42 -23.30
N ASN A 185 -47.48 28.31 -24.27
CA ASN A 185 -47.34 29.74 -24.00
C ASN A 185 -48.60 30.31 -23.34
N HIS A 186 -49.79 29.92 -23.81
CA HIS A 186 -51.07 30.39 -23.27
C HIS A 186 -51.35 29.90 -21.84
N PHE A 187 -51.28 28.58 -21.60
CA PHE A 187 -51.71 27.99 -20.32
C PHE A 187 -50.60 27.90 -19.28
N VAL A 188 -49.33 27.91 -19.69
CA VAL A 188 -48.17 27.66 -18.82
C VAL A 188 -47.20 28.84 -18.84
N GLY A 189 -46.66 29.20 -20.01
CA GLY A 189 -45.62 30.22 -20.16
C GLY A 189 -46.02 31.58 -19.59
N ASN A 190 -47.21 32.06 -19.99
CA ASN A 190 -47.78 33.34 -19.56
C ASN A 190 -48.52 33.27 -18.20
N SER A 191 -48.63 32.08 -17.60
CA SER A 191 -49.33 31.90 -16.34
C SER A 191 -48.44 32.22 -15.14
N ASN A 192 -48.99 32.89 -14.13
CA ASN A 192 -48.34 33.10 -12.83
C ASN A 192 -48.55 31.91 -11.87
N SER A 193 -49.35 30.92 -12.25
CA SER A 193 -49.65 29.74 -11.43
C SER A 193 -48.55 28.69 -11.43
N PHE A 194 -47.56 28.80 -12.32
CA PHE A 194 -46.42 27.90 -12.41
C PHE A 194 -45.13 28.66 -12.07
N THR A 195 -44.29 28.05 -11.24
CA THR A 195 -42.95 28.50 -10.94
C THR A 195 -42.02 28.33 -12.15
N THR A 196 -40.88 29.02 -12.15
CA THR A 196 -39.83 28.82 -13.17
C THR A 196 -39.41 27.36 -13.25
N PHE A 197 -39.29 26.68 -12.10
CA PHE A 197 -38.95 25.26 -12.05
C PHE A 197 -39.99 24.40 -12.77
N GLU A 198 -41.29 24.61 -12.48
CA GLU A 198 -42.38 23.84 -13.11
C GLU A 198 -42.42 24.07 -14.62
N LYS A 199 -42.29 25.32 -15.06
CA LYS A 199 -42.25 25.66 -16.48
C LYS A 199 -41.10 24.99 -17.22
N GLU A 200 -39.94 24.85 -16.59
CA GLU A 200 -38.72 24.38 -17.24
C GLU A 200 -38.41 22.89 -17.10
N ASN A 201 -39.01 22.19 -16.12
CA ASN A 201 -38.64 20.82 -15.74
C ASN A 201 -39.80 19.81 -15.75
N ILE A 202 -41.03 20.24 -16.06
CA ILE A 202 -42.20 19.36 -16.16
C ILE A 202 -42.64 19.23 -17.62
N LEU A 203 -42.99 18.02 -18.05
CA LEU A 203 -43.56 17.81 -19.38
C LEU A 203 -45.05 18.18 -19.34
N HIS A 204 -45.41 19.23 -20.06
CA HIS A 204 -46.80 19.66 -20.17
C HIS A 204 -47.50 18.91 -21.31
N CYS A 205 -48.68 18.35 -21.05
CA CYS A 205 -49.48 17.59 -22.01
C CYS A 205 -50.89 18.18 -22.12
N PHE A 206 -51.27 18.69 -23.27
CA PHE A 206 -52.55 19.36 -23.53
C PHE A 206 -53.57 18.42 -24.16
N TYR A 207 -54.74 18.26 -23.54
CA TYR A 207 -55.84 17.43 -24.00
C TYR A 207 -56.94 18.36 -24.50
N TYR A 208 -57.31 18.28 -25.78
CA TYR A 208 -58.26 19.20 -26.42
C TYR A 208 -59.16 18.47 -27.44
N GLY A 209 -60.19 19.15 -27.94
CA GLY A 209 -61.02 18.70 -29.05
C GLY A 209 -61.95 17.50 -28.81
N GLY A 210 -63.00 17.40 -29.62
CA GLY A 210 -63.98 16.30 -29.63
C GLY A 210 -63.44 14.97 -30.18
N ASN A 211 -64.30 14.00 -30.46
CA ASN A 211 -64.02 12.55 -30.65
C ASN A 211 -63.01 12.11 -31.75
N SER A 212 -62.29 13.02 -32.41
CA SER A 212 -61.25 12.70 -33.39
C SER A 212 -59.90 12.44 -32.69
N PHE A 213 -59.35 11.23 -32.85
CA PHE A 213 -58.08 10.84 -32.23
C PHE A 213 -56.87 11.43 -32.98
N GLY A 214 -56.01 12.15 -32.27
CA GLY A 214 -54.76 12.70 -32.80
C GLY A 214 -53.73 12.99 -31.71
N GLY A 215 -52.45 13.00 -32.08
CA GLY A 215 -51.33 13.37 -31.22
C GLY A 215 -50.35 14.22 -32.01
N ALA A 216 -49.67 15.14 -31.33
CA ALA A 216 -48.51 15.83 -31.89
C ALA A 216 -47.58 16.30 -30.78
N ALA A 217 -46.28 16.14 -31.03
CA ALA A 217 -45.18 16.59 -30.21
C ALA A 217 -44.36 17.68 -30.92
N SER A 218 -43.78 18.61 -30.17
CA SER A 218 -42.96 19.71 -30.69
C SER A 218 -41.52 19.30 -31.08
N GLY A 219 -41.17 18.00 -31.04
CA GLY A 219 -39.84 17.49 -31.39
C GLY A 219 -38.75 17.80 -30.35
N ILE A 220 -37.52 17.35 -30.62
CA ILE A 220 -36.49 17.22 -29.58
C ILE A 220 -35.36 18.24 -29.56
N PRO A 221 -34.87 18.59 -28.36
CA PRO A 221 -35.49 18.47 -27.03
C PRO A 221 -36.18 19.81 -26.75
N SER A 222 -37.32 20.05 -27.39
CA SER A 222 -38.08 21.27 -27.07
C SER A 222 -38.83 21.02 -25.77
N LYS A 223 -38.62 21.89 -24.78
CA LYS A 223 -39.38 21.94 -23.50
C LYS A 223 -40.86 22.33 -23.71
N GLN A 224 -41.43 22.09 -24.90
CA GLN A 224 -42.56 22.82 -25.47
C GLN A 224 -43.80 21.94 -25.69
N SER A 225 -43.98 20.92 -24.84
CA SER A 225 -45.23 20.17 -24.62
C SER A 225 -45.68 19.15 -25.70
N ILE A 226 -46.65 18.32 -25.32
CA ILE A 226 -47.38 17.40 -26.20
C ILE A 226 -48.84 17.86 -26.27
N ARG A 227 -49.50 17.72 -27.43
CA ARG A 227 -50.95 17.89 -27.56
C ARG A 227 -51.64 16.61 -28.01
N PHE A 228 -52.84 16.37 -27.50
CA PHE A 228 -53.66 15.21 -27.79
C PHE A 228 -55.11 15.60 -28.04
N GLN A 229 -55.64 15.17 -29.17
CA GLN A 229 -57.03 15.41 -29.57
C GLN A 229 -57.93 14.22 -29.21
N GLY A 230 -59.14 14.50 -28.72
CA GLY A 230 -60.22 13.51 -28.62
C GLY A 230 -60.11 12.51 -27.48
N ARG A 231 -59.53 12.94 -26.35
CA ARG A 231 -59.33 12.10 -25.16
C ARG A 231 -60.60 11.83 -24.35
N TYR A 232 -61.70 12.56 -24.61
CA TYR A 232 -62.99 12.24 -24.02
C TYR A 232 -63.47 10.82 -24.38
N ALA A 233 -63.31 10.40 -25.64
CA ALA A 233 -63.76 9.09 -26.09
C ALA A 233 -63.05 7.92 -25.36
N GLU A 234 -61.85 8.17 -24.85
CA GLU A 234 -61.08 7.24 -24.02
C GLU A 234 -61.62 7.20 -22.59
N TYR A 235 -61.84 8.37 -21.97
CA TYR A 235 -62.48 8.45 -20.65
C TYR A 235 -63.88 7.82 -20.65
N ASP A 236 -64.67 8.08 -21.68
CA ASP A 236 -66.01 7.51 -21.90
C ASP A 236 -65.96 5.97 -22.00
N CYS A 237 -64.92 5.42 -22.65
CA CYS A 237 -64.67 3.97 -22.71
C CYS A 237 -64.27 3.37 -21.34
N TYR A 238 -63.61 4.13 -20.46
CA TYR A 238 -63.35 3.70 -19.08
C TYR A 238 -64.62 3.65 -18.24
N MET A 239 -65.53 4.60 -18.44
CA MET A 239 -66.81 4.66 -17.73
C MET A 239 -67.78 3.55 -18.17
N ASP A 240 -67.70 3.13 -19.43
CA ASP A 240 -68.41 1.97 -19.97
C ASP A 240 -67.64 0.67 -19.67
N ASN A 241 -68.00 -0.09 -18.63
CA ASN A 241 -67.38 -1.40 -18.34
C ASN A 241 -68.39 -2.55 -18.57
N PRO A 242 -68.19 -3.44 -19.58
CA PRO A 242 -67.09 -3.47 -20.54
C PRO A 242 -67.25 -2.44 -21.66
N CYS A 243 -66.12 -1.94 -22.17
CA CYS A 243 -66.14 -0.88 -23.18
C CYS A 243 -66.76 -1.38 -24.49
N ASN A 244 -67.94 -0.85 -24.84
CA ASN A 244 -68.64 -1.18 -26.08
C ASN A 244 -67.90 -0.68 -27.34
N LYS A 245 -66.87 0.15 -27.18
CA LYS A 245 -65.96 0.61 -28.24
C LYS A 245 -64.72 -0.30 -28.42
N GLY A 246 -64.60 -1.37 -27.61
CA GLY A 246 -63.60 -2.45 -27.70
C GLY A 246 -62.29 -2.20 -26.93
N ASN A 247 -61.70 -3.25 -26.34
CA ASN A 247 -60.38 -3.21 -25.64
C ASN A 247 -59.25 -2.61 -26.50
N LEU A 248 -59.38 -2.70 -27.83
CA LEU A 248 -58.48 -2.14 -28.84
C LEU A 248 -58.37 -0.61 -28.79
N LEU A 249 -59.35 0.09 -28.20
CA LEU A 249 -59.32 1.55 -28.08
C LEU A 249 -58.30 2.00 -27.02
N ASN A 250 -58.25 1.33 -25.87
CA ASN A 250 -57.33 1.67 -24.77
C ASN A 250 -55.87 1.40 -25.12
N GLU A 251 -55.58 0.28 -25.81
CA GLU A 251 -54.23 -0.04 -26.29
C GLU A 251 -53.73 0.99 -27.32
N LYS A 252 -54.57 1.40 -28.28
CA LYS A 252 -54.23 2.43 -29.28
C LYS A 252 -53.94 3.80 -28.68
N VAL A 253 -54.59 4.16 -27.58
CA VAL A 253 -54.38 5.46 -26.96
C VAL A 253 -53.12 5.50 -26.11
N ASN A 254 -52.84 4.43 -25.35
CA ASN A 254 -51.57 4.32 -24.64
C ASN A 254 -50.38 4.28 -25.62
N ASP A 255 -50.53 3.59 -26.76
CA ASP A 255 -49.54 3.61 -27.85
C ASP A 255 -49.32 5.02 -28.40
N ASN A 256 -50.39 5.78 -28.61
CA ASN A 256 -50.32 7.15 -29.09
C ASN A 256 -49.59 8.05 -28.09
N PHE A 257 -49.84 7.91 -26.79
CA PHE A 257 -49.09 8.65 -25.78
C PHE A 257 -47.60 8.32 -25.82
N ILE A 258 -47.24 7.03 -25.87
CA ILE A 258 -45.85 6.57 -25.91
C ILE A 258 -45.15 7.03 -27.20
N HIS A 259 -45.85 7.06 -28.33
CA HIS A 259 -45.35 7.59 -29.60
C HIS A 259 -44.95 9.07 -29.49
N GLU A 260 -45.85 9.93 -28.99
CA GLU A 260 -45.58 11.35 -28.83
C GLU A 260 -44.54 11.64 -27.74
N LEU A 261 -44.50 10.81 -26.69
CA LEU A 261 -43.42 10.82 -25.71
C LEU A 261 -42.07 10.48 -26.39
N GLY A 262 -42.05 9.52 -27.31
CA GLY A 262 -40.90 9.19 -28.13
C GLY A 262 -40.38 10.39 -28.93
N HIS A 263 -41.27 11.16 -29.58
CA HIS A 263 -40.90 12.40 -30.25
C HIS A 263 -40.36 13.48 -29.31
N ASN A 264 -40.90 13.59 -28.10
CA ASN A 264 -40.37 14.48 -27.04
C ASN A 264 -39.04 13.98 -26.45
N LEU A 265 -38.67 12.72 -26.71
CA LEU A 265 -37.45 12.07 -26.24
C LEU A 265 -36.46 11.69 -27.36
N GLY A 266 -36.72 12.09 -28.60
CA GLY A 266 -35.69 12.26 -29.63
C GLY A 266 -35.90 11.46 -30.86
N LEU A 267 -37.03 10.78 -30.92
CA LEU A 267 -37.31 9.86 -31.97
C LEU A 267 -37.96 10.57 -33.15
N SER A 268 -37.51 10.18 -34.32
CA SER A 268 -38.15 10.50 -35.59
C SER A 268 -38.87 9.26 -36.10
N HIS A 269 -39.74 9.42 -37.09
CA HIS A 269 -40.26 8.26 -37.82
C HIS A 269 -39.10 7.61 -38.59
N ASN A 270 -39.18 6.29 -38.80
CA ASN A 270 -38.15 5.54 -39.52
C ASN A 270 -38.75 4.74 -40.69
N GLN A 271 -39.22 5.42 -41.73
CA GLN A 271 -40.07 4.77 -42.73
C GLN A 271 -39.73 5.18 -44.16
N VAL A 272 -39.87 4.24 -45.08
CA VAL A 272 -39.82 4.47 -46.53
C VAL A 272 -41.08 3.90 -47.19
N ASN A 273 -41.50 4.50 -48.31
CA ASN A 273 -42.67 4.09 -49.09
C ASN A 273 -44.02 4.15 -48.32
N SER A 274 -44.23 5.14 -47.44
CA SER A 274 -45.51 5.40 -46.78
C SER A 274 -46.24 6.62 -47.39
N THR A 275 -47.58 6.68 -47.26
CA THR A 275 -48.40 7.80 -47.77
C THR A 275 -48.19 9.13 -47.04
N GLU A 276 -47.40 9.12 -45.96
CA GLU A 276 -47.09 10.30 -45.13
C GLU A 276 -45.60 10.67 -45.16
N ALA A 277 -44.79 10.04 -46.03
CA ALA A 277 -43.36 10.28 -46.11
C ALA A 277 -43.05 11.60 -46.84
N SER A 278 -42.79 12.66 -46.08
CA SER A 278 -41.74 13.60 -46.45
C SER A 278 -40.45 13.12 -45.79
N ASP A 279 -39.58 12.45 -46.54
CA ASP A 279 -38.18 12.05 -46.25
C ASP A 279 -37.65 12.33 -44.82
N ASP A 280 -38.12 11.59 -43.81
CA ASP A 280 -37.45 11.54 -42.49
C ASP A 280 -36.68 10.21 -42.38
N THR A 281 -35.80 9.98 -43.37
CA THR A 281 -34.95 8.79 -43.44
C THR A 281 -33.73 8.91 -42.53
N THR A 282 -33.46 10.07 -41.92
CA THR A 282 -32.25 10.35 -41.14
C THR A 282 -32.43 10.13 -39.64
N ASN A 283 -32.81 8.92 -39.24
CA ASN A 283 -32.86 8.53 -37.81
C ASN A 283 -31.70 7.59 -37.44
N CYS A 284 -31.51 7.42 -36.14
CA CYS A 284 -30.39 6.67 -35.60
C CYS A 284 -30.35 5.18 -36.03
N ASP A 285 -31.47 4.57 -36.42
CA ASP A 285 -31.46 3.21 -37.00
C ASP A 285 -30.93 3.24 -38.44
N TYR A 286 -31.38 4.19 -39.27
CA TYR A 286 -30.89 4.37 -40.64
C TYR A 286 -29.38 4.63 -40.67
N GLU A 287 -28.87 5.47 -39.79
CA GLU A 287 -27.43 5.77 -39.67
C GLU A 287 -26.57 4.58 -39.18
N LEU A 288 -27.17 3.60 -38.49
CA LEU A 288 -26.50 2.39 -38.03
C LEU A 288 -26.41 1.31 -39.12
N CYS A 289 -27.50 1.07 -39.85
CA CYS A 289 -27.56 -0.06 -40.78
C CYS A 289 -28.26 0.22 -42.11
N ASN A 290 -28.43 1.49 -42.48
CA ASN A 290 -29.19 1.93 -43.65
C ASN A 290 -30.59 1.30 -43.67
N CYS A 291 -31.19 1.17 -42.49
CA CYS A 291 -32.39 0.39 -42.26
C CYS A 291 -33.57 1.28 -41.89
N SER A 292 -34.51 1.33 -42.82
CA SER A 292 -35.79 2.00 -42.68
C SER A 292 -36.93 1.01 -42.85
N PHE A 293 -38.05 1.25 -42.17
CA PHE A 293 -39.21 0.38 -42.29
C PHE A 293 -39.88 0.56 -43.65
N ASP A 294 -39.71 -0.42 -44.53
CA ASP A 294 -40.30 -0.43 -45.87
C ASP A 294 -41.71 -1.03 -45.87
N PHE A 295 -42.70 -0.20 -46.16
CA PHE A 295 -44.10 -0.59 -46.21
C PHE A 295 -44.51 -1.24 -47.54
N ALA A 296 -43.63 -1.29 -48.55
CA ALA A 296 -43.91 -1.90 -49.85
C ALA A 296 -44.16 -3.42 -49.77
N ASN A 297 -43.62 -4.10 -48.75
CA ASN A 297 -43.71 -5.56 -48.60
C ASN A 297 -44.86 -6.06 -47.70
N GLY A 298 -45.76 -5.17 -47.25
CA GLY A 298 -46.99 -5.54 -46.54
C GLY A 298 -46.83 -6.07 -45.11
N GLN A 299 -45.63 -6.10 -44.54
CA GLN A 299 -45.40 -6.39 -43.12
C GLN A 299 -45.22 -5.09 -42.33
N ALA A 300 -46.23 -4.71 -41.54
CA ALA A 300 -46.12 -3.55 -40.68
C ALA A 300 -45.18 -3.85 -39.48
N PRO A 301 -44.12 -3.05 -39.26
CA PRO A 301 -43.26 -3.19 -38.09
C PRO A 301 -44.07 -2.84 -36.84
N ASN A 302 -43.88 -3.62 -35.78
CA ASN A 302 -44.48 -3.35 -34.49
C ASN A 302 -43.63 -2.35 -33.69
N ASN A 303 -43.27 -1.22 -34.30
CA ASN A 303 -42.46 -0.18 -33.70
C ASN A 303 -43.33 1.03 -33.27
N PHE A 304 -43.07 1.63 -32.11
CA PHE A 304 -43.82 2.81 -31.65
C PHE A 304 -43.75 3.95 -32.66
N MET A 305 -42.60 4.15 -33.33
CA MET A 305 -42.40 5.22 -34.33
C MET A 305 -42.88 4.87 -35.74
N ALA A 306 -43.63 3.77 -35.91
CA ALA A 306 -44.20 3.39 -37.20
C ALA A 306 -45.63 3.93 -37.41
N LYS A 307 -45.86 4.58 -38.56
CA LYS A 307 -47.12 5.10 -39.09
C LYS A 307 -47.45 4.50 -40.48
N GLY A 308 -48.65 3.93 -40.66
CA GLY A 308 -49.08 3.29 -41.93
C GLY A 308 -50.20 2.25 -41.78
N PRO A 309 -50.80 1.74 -42.87
CA PRO A 309 -51.87 0.73 -42.84
C PRO A 309 -51.32 -0.64 -42.37
N GLY A 310 -52.00 -1.27 -41.40
CA GLY A 310 -51.63 -2.61 -40.88
C GLY A 310 -51.00 -2.65 -39.48
N GLN A 311 -51.18 -1.61 -38.65
CA GLN A 311 -50.56 -1.48 -37.31
C GLN A 311 -50.82 -2.70 -36.40
N SER A 312 -49.74 -3.26 -35.83
CA SER A 312 -49.79 -4.29 -34.79
C SER A 312 -50.08 -3.66 -33.42
N LEU A 313 -50.94 -4.30 -32.62
CA LEU A 313 -51.45 -3.83 -31.31
C LEU A 313 -50.45 -4.00 -30.15
N TYR A 314 -49.20 -4.30 -30.44
CA TYR A 314 -48.17 -4.55 -29.45
C TYR A 314 -46.86 -4.00 -29.99
N ARG A 315 -46.45 -2.83 -29.51
CA ARG A 315 -45.33 -2.09 -30.08
C ARG A 315 -44.04 -2.21 -29.25
N SER A 316 -42.93 -1.96 -29.93
CA SER A 316 -41.56 -2.05 -29.46
C SER A 316 -40.79 -0.79 -29.83
N PHE A 317 -39.63 -0.58 -29.22
CA PHE A 317 -38.62 0.36 -29.70
C PHE A 317 -37.43 -0.42 -30.23
N THR A 318 -36.71 0.14 -31.20
CA THR A 318 -35.39 -0.37 -31.53
C THR A 318 -34.43 -0.06 -30.39
N TYR A 319 -33.32 -0.81 -30.37
CA TYR A 319 -32.32 -0.61 -29.33
C TYR A 319 -31.64 0.77 -29.42
N CYS A 320 -31.49 1.32 -30.63
CA CYS A 320 -31.01 2.68 -30.83
C CYS A 320 -32.01 3.74 -30.36
N GLN A 321 -33.29 3.56 -30.67
CA GLN A 321 -34.37 4.44 -30.22
C GLN A 321 -34.42 4.53 -28.69
N LEU A 322 -34.33 3.39 -27.99
CA LEU A 322 -34.29 3.40 -26.52
C LEU A 322 -33.10 4.21 -25.98
N ARG A 323 -31.90 4.02 -26.53
CA ARG A 323 -30.71 4.79 -26.13
C ARG A 323 -30.88 6.28 -26.33
N LYS A 324 -31.46 6.68 -27.47
CA LYS A 324 -31.77 8.08 -27.78
C LYS A 324 -32.76 8.66 -26.76
N MET A 325 -33.82 7.92 -26.44
CA MET A 325 -34.81 8.34 -25.45
C MET A 325 -34.20 8.56 -24.06
N VAL A 326 -33.36 7.64 -23.59
CA VAL A 326 -32.76 7.80 -22.26
C VAL A 326 -31.68 8.90 -22.27
N TYR A 327 -30.90 9.04 -23.36
CA TYR A 327 -29.94 10.12 -23.55
C TYR A 327 -30.60 11.51 -23.41
N TYR A 328 -31.69 11.76 -24.13
CA TYR A 328 -32.37 13.04 -24.07
C TYR A 328 -33.14 13.28 -22.77
N SER A 329 -33.62 12.22 -22.11
CA SER A 329 -34.21 12.33 -20.78
C SER A 329 -33.23 12.84 -19.71
N ASN A 330 -31.92 12.78 -19.96
CA ASN A 330 -30.88 13.35 -19.08
C ASN A 330 -30.64 14.86 -19.31
N GLY A 331 -31.32 15.50 -20.26
CA GLY A 331 -31.18 16.93 -20.54
C GLY A 331 -29.98 17.31 -21.43
N TYR A 332 -29.34 16.34 -22.07
CA TYR A 332 -28.25 16.57 -23.02
C TYR A 332 -28.77 17.13 -24.34
N ASN A 333 -28.88 18.46 -24.42
CA ASN A 333 -29.51 19.18 -25.52
C ASN A 333 -28.53 19.90 -26.46
N THR A 334 -27.23 19.60 -26.41
CA THR A 334 -26.25 20.33 -27.24
C THR A 334 -26.33 19.86 -28.70
N PRO A 335 -26.43 20.77 -29.69
CA PRO A 335 -26.47 20.40 -31.11
C PRO A 335 -25.27 19.58 -31.58
N ALA A 336 -24.14 19.63 -30.86
CA ALA A 336 -22.92 18.89 -31.17
C ALA A 336 -22.94 17.42 -30.69
N GLN A 337 -23.71 17.07 -29.65
CA GLN A 337 -23.75 15.70 -29.09
C GLN A 337 -25.12 15.01 -29.25
N GLY A 338 -26.17 15.71 -29.67
CA GLY A 338 -27.51 15.16 -29.91
C GLY A 338 -27.79 14.71 -31.34
N SER A 339 -26.87 14.90 -32.30
CA SER A 339 -27.11 14.45 -33.67
C SER A 339 -27.31 12.93 -33.73
N ASP A 340 -28.08 12.43 -34.71
CA ASP A 340 -28.19 10.99 -34.93
C ASP A 340 -26.81 10.34 -35.02
N THR A 341 -25.81 11.03 -35.57
CA THR A 341 -24.40 10.61 -35.63
C THR A 341 -23.77 10.30 -34.27
N ALA A 342 -24.02 11.10 -33.23
CA ALA A 342 -23.42 10.91 -31.90
C ALA A 342 -24.03 9.71 -31.14
N VAL A 343 -25.36 9.56 -31.20
CA VAL A 343 -26.05 8.37 -30.68
C VAL A 343 -25.63 7.13 -31.47
N VAL A 344 -25.39 7.28 -32.77
CA VAL A 344 -24.87 6.23 -33.64
C VAL A 344 -23.43 5.86 -33.31
N GLU A 345 -22.54 6.78 -32.91
CA GLU A 345 -21.19 6.42 -32.43
C GLU A 345 -21.24 5.58 -31.13
N ILE A 346 -22.10 5.97 -30.18
CA ILE A 346 -22.39 5.20 -28.95
C ILE A 346 -22.96 3.81 -29.29
N THR A 347 -23.64 3.68 -30.44
CA THR A 347 -24.32 2.45 -30.88
C THR A 347 -23.51 1.64 -31.91
N LYS A 348 -22.55 2.22 -32.63
CA LYS A 348 -21.58 1.54 -33.54
C LYS A 348 -20.45 0.86 -32.76
N SER A 349 -20.06 1.45 -31.64
CA SER A 349 -19.15 0.87 -30.64
C SER A 349 -19.60 -0.53 -30.14
N THR A 350 -20.85 -0.92 -30.39
CA THR A 350 -21.42 -2.23 -30.03
C THR A 350 -20.85 -3.44 -30.78
N THR A 351 -20.02 -3.28 -31.83
CA THR A 351 -19.54 -4.44 -32.60
C THR A 351 -18.27 -5.07 -32.07
N ASN A 352 -17.39 -4.31 -31.40
CA ASN A 352 -16.17 -4.87 -30.81
C ASN A 352 -15.89 -4.27 -29.42
N PRO A 353 -16.21 -4.99 -28.32
CA PRO A 353 -15.94 -4.52 -26.96
C PRO A 353 -14.45 -4.56 -26.59
N CYS A 354 -13.58 -4.89 -27.55
CA CYS A 354 -12.13 -4.94 -27.39
C CYS A 354 -11.40 -3.73 -27.98
N LEU A 355 -12.13 -2.77 -28.57
CA LEU A 355 -11.58 -1.50 -29.04
C LEU A 355 -11.78 -0.40 -28.00
N ASN A 356 -10.74 0.41 -27.80
CA ASN A 356 -10.76 1.59 -26.92
C ASN A 356 -11.21 2.81 -27.75
N ASP A 357 -12.50 2.87 -28.05
CA ASP A 357 -13.05 3.86 -28.98
C ASP A 357 -13.79 5.01 -28.27
N ASN A 358 -13.99 4.95 -26.95
CA ASN A 358 -14.82 5.92 -26.20
C ASN A 358 -14.23 6.29 -24.82
N ILE A 359 -14.65 7.44 -24.27
CA ILE A 359 -14.38 7.86 -22.88
C ILE A 359 -15.73 8.11 -22.20
N VAL A 360 -16.00 7.45 -21.07
CA VAL A 360 -17.21 7.67 -20.24
C VAL A 360 -16.86 8.60 -19.10
N THR A 361 -17.43 9.82 -19.10
CA THR A 361 -17.20 10.80 -18.01
C THR A 361 -18.45 10.93 -17.15
N LEU A 362 -18.38 10.52 -15.88
CA LEU A 362 -19.44 10.75 -14.91
C LEU A 362 -19.30 12.16 -14.35
N THR A 363 -20.20 13.05 -14.77
CA THR A 363 -20.19 14.47 -14.39
C THR A 363 -21.41 14.85 -13.54
N HIS A 364 -21.27 15.87 -12.69
CA HIS A 364 -22.40 16.43 -11.95
C HIS A 364 -23.07 17.55 -12.76
N ILE A 365 -24.33 17.38 -13.12
CA ILE A 365 -25.08 18.34 -13.96
C ILE A 365 -25.48 19.60 -13.17
N ASN A 366 -25.45 19.59 -11.83
CA ASN A 366 -25.84 20.75 -11.02
C ASN A 366 -24.96 20.99 -9.78
N PRO A 367 -23.88 21.79 -9.89
CA PRO A 367 -22.92 22.03 -8.80
C PRO A 367 -23.51 22.67 -7.52
N GLN A 368 -24.79 23.09 -7.52
CA GLN A 368 -25.50 23.63 -6.34
C GLN A 368 -26.10 22.53 -5.43
N THR A 369 -26.14 21.26 -5.85
CA THR A 369 -26.93 20.20 -5.17
C THR A 369 -26.15 19.26 -4.23
N GLY A 370 -24.86 19.51 -4.00
CA GLY A 370 -24.02 18.66 -3.13
C GLY A 370 -23.51 17.39 -3.82
N ASP A 371 -23.10 16.39 -3.04
CA ASP A 371 -22.51 15.14 -3.53
C ASP A 371 -23.52 14.27 -4.29
N PHE A 372 -23.05 13.57 -5.33
CA PHE A 372 -23.89 12.71 -6.17
C PHE A 372 -23.40 11.26 -6.15
N THR A 373 -24.30 10.29 -5.99
CA THR A 373 -23.96 8.85 -5.94
C THR A 373 -24.63 8.06 -7.06
N TYR A 374 -23.84 7.36 -7.87
CA TYR A 374 -24.28 6.34 -8.83
C TYR A 374 -24.13 4.95 -8.22
N VAL A 375 -25.16 4.10 -8.31
CA VAL A 375 -25.12 2.71 -7.85
C VAL A 375 -25.29 1.78 -9.04
N LEU A 376 -24.27 0.95 -9.30
CA LEU A 376 -24.25 -0.10 -10.33
C LEU A 376 -24.55 -1.45 -9.67
N ASP A 377 -25.80 -1.91 -9.76
CA ASP A 377 -26.32 -3.15 -9.17
C ASP A 377 -26.75 -4.20 -10.21
N TYR A 378 -26.16 -4.12 -11.41
CA TYR A 378 -26.33 -5.08 -12.50
C TYR A 378 -24.99 -5.29 -13.25
N PRO A 379 -24.79 -6.42 -13.95
CA PRO A 379 -23.60 -6.64 -14.76
C PRO A 379 -23.51 -5.68 -15.94
N LEU A 380 -22.34 -5.08 -16.18
CA LEU A 380 -22.12 -4.07 -17.21
C LEU A 380 -20.77 -4.23 -17.91
N THR A 381 -20.75 -4.05 -19.22
CA THR A 381 -19.52 -3.95 -20.02
C THR A 381 -19.39 -2.52 -20.54
N VAL A 382 -18.27 -1.86 -20.23
CA VAL A 382 -17.96 -0.52 -20.76
C VAL A 382 -17.12 -0.63 -22.02
N HIS A 383 -17.00 0.47 -22.77
CA HIS A 383 -16.32 0.52 -24.06
C HIS A 383 -15.20 1.57 -24.07
N GLY A 384 -14.71 1.93 -22.89
CA GLY A 384 -13.82 3.06 -22.69
C GLY A 384 -13.39 3.23 -21.24
N ASP A 385 -12.61 4.28 -21.01
CA ASP A 385 -12.26 4.76 -19.68
C ASP A 385 -13.50 5.24 -18.92
N ILE A 386 -13.48 5.17 -17.59
CA ILE A 386 -14.47 5.79 -16.70
C ILE A 386 -13.78 6.92 -15.93
N ILE A 387 -14.31 8.13 -15.99
CA ILE A 387 -13.83 9.29 -15.23
C ILE A 387 -14.86 9.65 -14.17
N LEU A 388 -14.45 9.71 -12.90
CA LEU A 388 -15.26 10.23 -11.79
C LEU A 388 -14.82 11.64 -11.45
N ASP A 389 -15.64 12.63 -11.77
CA ASP A 389 -15.39 14.03 -11.41
C ASP A 389 -15.49 14.28 -9.89
N PRO A 390 -14.92 15.39 -9.37
CA PRO A 390 -15.05 15.75 -7.97
C PRO A 390 -16.51 15.72 -7.49
N ARG A 391 -16.74 15.22 -6.26
CA ARG A 391 -18.06 15.05 -5.62
C ARG A 391 -18.95 13.95 -6.23
N ILE A 392 -18.43 13.15 -7.16
CA ILE A 392 -19.08 11.94 -7.63
C ILE A 392 -18.66 10.74 -6.78
N THR A 393 -19.64 9.95 -6.34
CA THR A 393 -19.44 8.61 -5.79
C THR A 393 -19.99 7.57 -6.76
N LEU A 394 -19.18 6.59 -7.18
CA LEU A 394 -19.65 5.41 -7.91
C LEU A 394 -19.61 4.20 -6.98
N VAL A 395 -20.72 3.48 -6.83
CA VAL A 395 -20.85 2.25 -6.03
C VAL A 395 -21.07 1.06 -6.96
N VAL A 396 -20.14 0.12 -7.01
CA VAL A 396 -20.20 -1.09 -7.83
C VAL A 396 -20.57 -2.29 -6.97
N LYS A 397 -21.75 -2.86 -7.21
CA LYS A 397 -22.30 -4.03 -6.51
C LYS A 397 -22.37 -5.31 -7.36
N CYS A 398 -22.17 -5.19 -8.66
CA CYS A 398 -22.17 -6.32 -9.60
C CYS A 398 -20.93 -6.30 -10.51
N THR A 399 -20.89 -7.13 -11.54
CA THR A 399 -19.74 -7.27 -12.44
C THR A 399 -19.63 -6.08 -13.40
N LEU A 400 -18.55 -5.31 -13.32
CA LEU A 400 -18.14 -4.29 -14.28
C LEU A 400 -16.97 -4.81 -15.13
N GLN A 401 -17.16 -4.90 -16.44
CA GLN A 401 -16.15 -5.38 -17.40
C GLN A 401 -15.54 -4.21 -18.17
N MET A 402 -14.21 -4.12 -18.11
CA MET A 402 -13.39 -3.08 -18.72
C MET A 402 -12.72 -3.61 -20.02
N PRO A 403 -12.71 -2.84 -21.12
CA PRO A 403 -11.94 -3.18 -22.32
C PRO A 403 -10.43 -3.20 -22.07
N PRO A 404 -9.64 -3.80 -22.99
CA PRO A 404 -8.19 -3.79 -22.92
C PRO A 404 -7.63 -2.38 -22.71
N TRP A 405 -6.69 -2.23 -21.78
CA TRP A 405 -5.94 -1.00 -21.52
C TRP A 405 -6.77 0.24 -21.11
N THR A 406 -8.04 0.05 -20.73
CA THR A 406 -8.90 1.12 -20.18
C THR A 406 -8.74 1.26 -18.67
N LYS A 407 -9.14 2.43 -18.14
CA LYS A 407 -8.91 2.86 -16.77
C LYS A 407 -10.18 3.38 -16.09
N ILE A 408 -10.16 3.37 -14.76
CA ILE A 408 -11.11 4.16 -13.96
C ILE A 408 -10.32 5.27 -13.26
N TYR A 409 -10.61 6.53 -13.56
CA TYR A 409 -10.01 7.69 -12.92
C TYR A 409 -10.91 8.17 -11.77
N VAL A 410 -10.36 8.19 -10.56
CA VAL A 410 -11.00 8.77 -9.38
C VAL A 410 -10.33 10.10 -9.10
N MET A 411 -10.93 11.20 -9.57
CA MET A 411 -10.35 12.54 -9.42
C MET A 411 -10.35 13.00 -7.95
N PRO A 412 -9.57 14.06 -7.59
CA PRO A 412 -9.62 14.65 -6.27
C PRO A 412 -11.06 14.99 -5.81
N GLY A 413 -11.48 14.46 -4.66
CA GLY A 413 -12.82 14.64 -4.13
C GLY A 413 -13.89 13.71 -4.71
N ALA A 414 -13.53 12.80 -5.61
CA ALA A 414 -14.37 11.71 -6.06
C ALA A 414 -14.16 10.44 -5.21
N LYS A 415 -15.13 9.53 -5.24
CA LYS A 415 -15.09 8.26 -4.51
C LYS A 415 -15.54 7.09 -5.37
N LEU A 416 -14.78 6.01 -5.37
CA LEU A 416 -15.20 4.71 -5.92
C LEU A 416 -15.39 3.74 -4.76
N ILE A 417 -16.54 3.09 -4.69
CA ILE A 417 -16.86 2.04 -3.73
C ILE A 417 -17.15 0.77 -4.51
N VAL A 418 -16.45 -0.32 -4.21
CA VAL A 418 -16.81 -1.66 -4.67
C VAL A 418 -17.33 -2.42 -3.46
N ASP A 419 -18.61 -2.78 -3.49
CA ASP A 419 -19.36 -3.32 -2.36
C ASP A 419 -19.99 -4.65 -2.77
N GLY A 420 -19.25 -5.74 -2.58
CA GLY A 420 -19.58 -7.08 -3.11
C GLY A 420 -19.55 -7.20 -4.64
N GLY A 421 -19.23 -6.12 -5.36
CA GLY A 421 -19.08 -6.10 -6.80
C GLY A 421 -17.75 -6.64 -7.31
N LYS A 422 -17.65 -6.82 -8.63
CA LYS A 422 -16.44 -7.31 -9.31
C LYS A 422 -16.07 -6.37 -10.46
N ILE A 423 -14.85 -5.84 -10.49
CA ILE A 423 -14.31 -5.13 -11.67
C ILE A 423 -13.28 -6.03 -12.34
N THR A 424 -13.43 -6.30 -13.64
CA THR A 424 -12.57 -7.23 -14.38
C THR A 424 -12.36 -6.81 -15.83
N ASN A 425 -11.42 -7.42 -16.54
CA ASN A 425 -11.36 -7.31 -18.00
C ASN A 425 -12.58 -7.96 -18.68
N ASN A 426 -12.83 -7.58 -19.92
CA ASN A 426 -13.77 -8.31 -20.77
C ASN A 426 -13.14 -9.65 -21.24
N PRO A 427 -13.74 -10.81 -20.89
CA PRO A 427 -13.20 -12.12 -21.26
C PRO A 427 -13.14 -12.36 -22.77
N SER A 428 -13.96 -11.68 -23.59
CA SER A 428 -13.89 -11.84 -25.06
C SER A 428 -12.64 -11.22 -25.68
N CYS A 429 -11.91 -10.39 -24.93
CA CYS A 429 -10.76 -9.65 -25.42
C CYS A 429 -9.41 -10.24 -24.98
N GLY A 430 -9.41 -11.12 -23.98
CA GLY A 430 -8.22 -11.87 -23.55
C GLY A 430 -7.02 -11.01 -23.09
N SER A 431 -7.24 -9.76 -22.71
CA SER A 431 -6.16 -8.83 -22.32
C SER A 431 -6.44 -8.17 -20.97
N TRP A 432 -5.42 -7.62 -20.32
CA TRP A 432 -5.58 -6.80 -19.12
C TRP A 432 -6.30 -5.48 -19.44
N TRP A 433 -7.10 -4.99 -18.48
CA TRP A 433 -7.41 -3.58 -18.39
C TRP A 433 -6.35 -2.87 -17.53
N SER A 434 -6.23 -1.55 -17.60
CA SER A 434 -5.11 -0.86 -16.96
C SER A 434 -5.23 -0.72 -15.44
N GLY A 435 -6.44 -0.67 -14.90
CA GLY A 435 -6.69 -0.52 -13.47
C GLY A 435 -7.40 0.75 -13.05
N ILE A 436 -7.42 0.99 -11.74
CA ILE A 436 -7.96 2.21 -11.14
C ILE A 436 -6.82 3.19 -10.85
N GLU A 437 -6.94 4.45 -11.26
CA GLU A 437 -6.05 5.54 -10.87
C GLU A 437 -6.77 6.49 -9.91
N VAL A 438 -6.22 6.67 -8.71
CA VAL A 438 -6.80 7.48 -7.64
C VAL A 438 -5.96 8.72 -7.46
N TRP A 439 -6.43 9.84 -7.98
CA TRP A 439 -5.63 11.06 -8.05
C TRP A 439 -5.82 11.91 -6.80
N GLY A 440 -4.73 12.53 -6.37
CA GLY A 440 -4.67 13.37 -5.19
C GLY A 440 -4.09 14.75 -5.44
N ASN A 441 -3.96 15.51 -4.35
CA ASN A 441 -3.22 16.75 -4.30
C ASN A 441 -2.08 16.64 -3.26
N PRO A 442 -0.79 16.65 -3.68
CA PRO A 442 0.35 16.49 -2.78
C PRO A 442 0.43 17.56 -1.69
N LYS A 443 -0.12 18.75 -1.97
CA LYS A 443 -0.07 19.90 -1.06
C LYS A 443 -1.28 19.98 -0.15
N LYS A 444 -2.11 18.93 -0.06
CA LYS A 444 -3.33 18.92 0.76
C LYS A 444 -3.40 17.65 1.60
N SER A 445 -4.06 17.75 2.74
CA SER A 445 -4.30 16.64 3.67
C SER A 445 -5.25 15.57 3.09
N GLN A 446 -5.18 14.35 3.64
CA GLN A 446 -6.18 13.29 3.43
C GLN A 446 -7.41 13.42 4.35
N PHE A 447 -7.52 14.47 5.17
CA PHE A 447 -8.70 14.77 5.98
C PHE A 447 -9.66 15.73 5.26
N GLU A 448 -10.92 15.69 5.66
CA GLU A 448 -11.96 16.57 5.12
C GLU A 448 -11.60 18.04 5.35
N VAL A 449 -12.01 18.88 4.40
CA VAL A 449 -11.86 20.33 4.52
C VAL A 449 -12.87 20.86 5.52
N ASP A 450 -12.41 21.56 6.55
CA ASP A 450 -13.19 22.16 7.65
C ASP A 450 -14.62 22.58 7.24
N GLY A 451 -15.60 21.68 7.42
CA GLY A 451 -17.03 21.96 7.22
C GLY A 451 -17.58 21.91 5.79
N LEU A 452 -16.80 21.54 4.77
CA LEU A 452 -17.25 21.49 3.36
C LEU A 452 -17.67 20.10 2.85
N GLY A 453 -17.43 19.03 3.62
CA GLY A 453 -17.94 17.68 3.33
C GLY A 453 -17.26 16.92 2.19
N TYR A 454 -16.13 17.39 1.65
CA TYR A 454 -15.37 16.67 0.61
C TYR A 454 -13.86 16.66 0.89
N LEU A 455 -13.15 15.74 0.23
CA LEU A 455 -11.70 15.52 0.36
C LEU A 455 -10.92 16.17 -0.80
N TYR A 456 -9.66 16.54 -0.57
CA TYR A 456 -8.73 16.95 -1.64
C TYR A 456 -8.07 15.77 -2.36
N GLN A 457 -8.45 14.55 -2.00
CA GLN A 457 -7.89 13.30 -2.50
C GLN A 457 -9.02 12.46 -3.09
N GLY A 458 -8.75 11.73 -4.16
CA GLY A 458 -9.61 10.65 -4.61
C GLY A 458 -9.56 9.49 -3.60
N VAL A 459 -10.66 8.74 -3.52
CA VAL A 459 -10.79 7.63 -2.56
C VAL A 459 -11.33 6.37 -3.23
N VAL A 460 -10.70 5.24 -2.94
CA VAL A 460 -11.26 3.92 -3.26
C VAL A 460 -11.62 3.18 -1.97
N GLU A 461 -12.81 2.61 -1.91
CA GLU A 461 -13.27 1.74 -0.83
C GLU A 461 -13.62 0.37 -1.41
N LEU A 462 -12.96 -0.70 -0.95
CA LEU A 462 -13.25 -2.08 -1.34
C LEU A 462 -13.81 -2.82 -0.13
N LYS A 463 -15.01 -3.39 -0.24
CA LYS A 463 -15.66 -4.07 0.89
C LYS A 463 -16.60 -5.21 0.52
N ASN A 464 -16.92 -6.02 1.53
CA ASN A 464 -17.98 -7.04 1.50
C ASN A 464 -17.80 -8.06 0.37
N GLY A 465 -16.58 -8.60 0.21
CA GLY A 465 -16.22 -9.53 -0.86
C GLY A 465 -15.96 -8.86 -2.20
N ALA A 466 -15.58 -7.57 -2.22
CA ALA A 466 -15.24 -6.87 -3.46
C ALA A 466 -14.09 -7.55 -4.22
N VAL A 467 -14.19 -7.61 -5.55
CA VAL A 467 -13.16 -8.25 -6.39
C VAL A 467 -12.63 -7.27 -7.43
N ILE A 468 -11.31 -7.07 -7.47
CA ILE A 468 -10.62 -6.44 -8.60
C ILE A 468 -9.78 -7.52 -9.29
N GLU A 469 -10.04 -7.76 -10.57
CA GLU A 469 -9.48 -8.90 -11.28
C GLU A 469 -8.90 -8.51 -12.64
N ASN A 470 -7.84 -9.21 -13.06
CA ASN A 470 -7.28 -9.12 -14.42
C ASN A 470 -6.90 -7.69 -14.86
N ALA A 471 -6.38 -6.87 -13.93
CA ALA A 471 -5.83 -5.55 -14.21
C ALA A 471 -4.30 -5.58 -14.38
N TRP A 472 -3.73 -4.61 -15.10
CA TRP A 472 -2.28 -4.41 -15.12
C TRP A 472 -1.79 -4.02 -13.72
N ASN A 473 -2.33 -2.94 -13.14
CA ASN A 473 -2.22 -2.68 -11.70
C ASN A 473 -3.64 -2.49 -11.16
N ALA A 474 -4.04 -3.17 -10.09
CA ALA A 474 -5.42 -3.08 -9.60
C ALA A 474 -5.78 -1.65 -9.17
N VAL A 475 -4.93 -1.00 -8.38
CA VAL A 475 -5.11 0.37 -7.89
C VAL A 475 -3.78 1.11 -7.86
N ASN A 476 -3.67 2.23 -8.57
CA ASN A 476 -2.56 3.20 -8.43
C ASN A 476 -3.09 4.42 -7.68
N LEU A 477 -2.46 4.79 -6.56
CA LEU A 477 -2.88 5.93 -5.72
C LEU A 477 -2.34 7.29 -6.19
N TRP A 478 -2.13 7.40 -7.49
CA TRP A 478 -1.60 8.54 -8.22
C TRP A 478 -1.84 8.34 -9.72
N LYS A 479 -1.56 9.37 -10.54
CA LYS A 479 -1.50 9.27 -12.00
C LYS A 479 -0.08 8.90 -12.45
N PRO A 480 0.16 7.69 -12.99
CA PRO A 480 1.47 7.28 -13.46
C PRO A 480 2.14 8.30 -14.40
N GLY A 481 3.40 8.63 -14.12
CA GLY A 481 4.18 9.64 -14.85
C GLY A 481 3.92 11.10 -14.44
N HIS A 482 3.05 11.36 -13.45
CA HIS A 482 2.70 12.71 -13.02
C HIS A 482 2.71 12.87 -11.48
N TYR A 483 3.87 13.19 -10.90
CA TYR A 483 4.06 13.36 -9.45
C TYR A 483 3.15 14.42 -8.79
N GLY A 484 2.61 15.37 -9.56
CA GLY A 484 1.65 16.36 -9.06
C GLY A 484 0.27 15.82 -8.67
N SER A 485 0.03 14.52 -8.81
CA SER A 485 -1.27 13.84 -8.61
C SER A 485 -1.28 12.80 -7.49
N VAL A 486 -0.25 12.78 -6.65
CA VAL A 486 -0.15 11.86 -5.50
C VAL A 486 -1.08 12.27 -4.36
N GLY A 487 -1.33 11.35 -3.43
CA GLY A 487 -2.09 11.60 -2.19
C GLY A 487 -3.44 10.90 -2.11
N GLY A 488 -3.89 10.28 -3.21
CA GLY A 488 -5.03 9.36 -3.21
C GLY A 488 -4.85 8.24 -2.17
N PHE A 489 -5.95 7.69 -1.67
CA PHE A 489 -5.88 6.62 -0.67
C PHE A 489 -6.95 5.55 -0.86
N VAL A 490 -6.70 4.38 -0.28
CA VAL A 490 -7.57 3.21 -0.36
C VAL A 490 -7.92 2.67 1.02
N VAL A 491 -9.18 2.33 1.21
CA VAL A 491 -9.67 1.57 2.36
C VAL A 491 -10.22 0.25 1.84
N ALA A 492 -9.46 -0.83 1.99
CA ALA A 492 -9.85 -2.16 1.55
C ALA A 492 -10.08 -3.07 2.76
N LYS A 493 -11.26 -3.67 2.84
CA LYS A 493 -11.63 -4.63 3.88
C LYS A 493 -12.39 -5.79 3.29
N ASP A 494 -12.00 -7.05 3.52
CA ASP A 494 -12.73 -8.20 2.96
C ASP A 494 -12.86 -8.07 1.43
N ALA A 495 -11.72 -7.99 0.75
CA ALA A 495 -11.64 -7.81 -0.69
C ALA A 495 -10.59 -8.73 -1.33
N THR A 496 -10.78 -9.08 -2.59
CA THR A 496 -9.83 -9.90 -3.35
C THR A 496 -9.26 -9.15 -4.54
N ILE A 497 -7.94 -9.08 -4.62
CA ILE A 497 -7.18 -8.66 -5.80
C ILE A 497 -6.65 -9.91 -6.48
N ARG A 498 -7.23 -10.28 -7.63
CA ARG A 498 -6.95 -11.55 -8.32
C ARG A 498 -6.32 -11.34 -9.69
N ASN A 499 -5.29 -12.12 -10.00
CA ASN A 499 -4.67 -12.18 -11.34
C ASN A 499 -4.32 -10.80 -11.94
N CYS A 500 -4.05 -9.83 -11.07
CA CYS A 500 -3.51 -8.53 -11.48
C CYS A 500 -1.99 -8.63 -11.55
N LYS A 501 -1.34 -7.94 -12.51
CA LYS A 501 0.13 -7.91 -12.56
C LYS A 501 0.70 -7.25 -11.30
N GLY A 502 0.20 -6.08 -10.93
CA GLY A 502 0.37 -5.46 -9.62
C GLY A 502 -0.96 -5.30 -8.89
N GLY A 503 -0.97 -5.38 -7.56
CA GLY A 503 -2.15 -5.08 -6.77
C GLY A 503 -2.30 -3.57 -6.52
N ILE A 504 -1.90 -3.10 -5.33
CA ILE A 504 -2.03 -1.69 -4.92
C ILE A 504 -0.66 -1.01 -5.00
N SER A 505 -0.59 0.17 -5.60
CA SER A 505 0.65 0.95 -5.73
C SER A 505 0.53 2.32 -5.08
N PHE A 506 1.44 2.58 -4.14
CA PHE A 506 1.62 3.86 -3.47
C PHE A 506 2.81 4.62 -4.07
N MET A 507 2.70 5.94 -4.02
CA MET A 507 3.72 6.89 -4.47
C MET A 507 4.00 7.88 -3.35
N SER A 508 5.18 8.51 -3.38
CA SER A 508 5.66 9.38 -2.30
C SER A 508 4.65 10.47 -1.96
N TYR A 509 4.21 10.50 -0.69
CA TYR A 509 3.23 11.46 -0.19
C TYR A 509 3.28 11.53 1.35
N LYS A 510 3.32 12.76 1.87
CA LYS A 510 3.33 13.08 3.30
C LYS A 510 1.97 13.62 3.72
N ASN A 511 1.24 12.87 4.53
CA ASN A 511 -0.02 13.34 5.12
C ASN A 511 0.24 14.25 6.33
N TYR A 512 -0.69 15.15 6.60
CA TYR A 512 -0.57 16.08 7.73
C TYR A 512 -1.94 16.56 8.21
N TYR A 513 -2.00 17.04 9.45
CA TYR A 513 -3.18 17.66 10.03
C TYR A 513 -3.32 19.11 9.54
N PRO A 514 -4.44 19.50 8.89
CA PRO A 514 -4.58 20.81 8.26
C PRO A 514 -4.35 22.01 9.19
N ALA A 515 -4.84 21.96 10.43
CA ALA A 515 -4.85 23.13 11.31
C ALA A 515 -3.49 23.45 11.96
N ILE A 516 -2.62 22.45 12.12
CA ILE A 516 -1.35 22.59 12.87
C ILE A 516 -0.13 22.09 12.09
N GLY A 517 -0.29 21.56 10.88
CA GLY A 517 0.81 21.05 10.05
C GLY A 517 1.50 19.79 10.58
N LYS A 518 0.98 19.15 11.64
CA LYS A 518 1.54 17.93 12.22
C LYS A 518 1.51 16.79 11.19
N VAL A 519 2.64 16.15 10.93
CA VAL A 519 2.74 14.96 10.06
C VAL A 519 1.88 13.83 10.63
N LEU A 520 1.13 13.16 9.77
CA LEU A 520 0.26 12.05 10.14
C LEU A 520 0.51 10.82 9.26
N PRO A 521 0.18 9.61 9.75
CA PRO A 521 0.10 8.41 8.93
C PRO A 521 -0.78 8.60 7.69
N ASN A 522 -0.43 7.94 6.59
CA ASN A 522 -1.31 7.77 5.44
C ASN A 522 -2.61 7.07 5.90
N ARG A 523 -3.76 7.51 5.39
CA ARG A 523 -5.08 6.98 5.78
C ARG A 523 -5.41 5.63 5.13
N SER A 524 -4.55 5.10 4.27
CA SER A 524 -4.81 3.83 3.61
C SER A 524 -4.74 2.67 4.58
N ARG A 525 -5.69 1.73 4.44
CA ARG A 525 -5.81 0.56 5.32
C ARG A 525 -6.27 -0.64 4.50
N ILE A 526 -5.58 -1.77 4.67
CA ILE A 526 -5.84 -3.02 3.98
C ILE A 526 -6.05 -4.11 5.04
N GLU A 527 -7.26 -4.63 5.14
CA GLU A 527 -7.64 -5.60 6.17
C GLU A 527 -8.40 -6.78 5.60
N ASP A 528 -8.17 -7.99 6.08
CA ASP A 528 -8.95 -9.16 5.67
C ASP A 528 -8.97 -9.37 4.13
N CYS A 529 -7.89 -8.96 3.43
CA CYS A 529 -7.83 -8.96 1.97
C CYS A 529 -7.01 -10.14 1.44
N THR A 530 -7.32 -10.60 0.23
CA THR A 530 -6.56 -11.64 -0.47
C THR A 530 -5.96 -11.09 -1.77
N PHE A 531 -4.65 -11.22 -1.92
CA PHE A 531 -3.90 -10.98 -3.16
C PHE A 531 -3.51 -12.34 -3.72
N GLU A 532 -4.07 -12.72 -4.87
CA GLU A 532 -3.87 -14.06 -5.41
C GLU A 532 -3.53 -14.12 -6.90
N TRP A 533 -2.58 -15.00 -7.22
CA TRP A 533 -2.23 -15.38 -8.58
C TRP A 533 -2.60 -16.84 -8.81
N THR A 534 -3.43 -17.10 -9.82
CA THR A 534 -3.96 -18.43 -10.14
C THR A 534 -3.45 -18.90 -11.50
N ASN A 535 -3.81 -20.12 -11.88
CA ASN A 535 -3.54 -20.68 -13.21
C ASN A 535 -4.29 -19.96 -14.35
N ASN A 536 -5.29 -19.12 -14.04
CA ASN A 536 -6.02 -18.29 -15.01
C ASN A 536 -5.28 -16.97 -15.30
N TRP A 537 -3.98 -17.06 -15.55
CA TRP A 537 -3.11 -15.93 -15.84
C TRP A 537 -3.21 -15.51 -17.31
N ILE A 538 -3.30 -14.21 -17.59
CA ILE A 538 -3.56 -13.70 -18.95
C ILE A 538 -2.40 -13.97 -19.91
N ASP A 539 -1.15 -13.76 -19.49
CA ASP A 539 0.02 -13.97 -20.34
C ASP A 539 1.19 -14.56 -19.55
N PHE A 540 1.53 -15.81 -19.87
CA PHE A 540 2.58 -16.60 -19.22
C PHE A 540 3.99 -16.00 -19.37
N TYR A 541 4.21 -15.02 -20.26
CA TYR A 541 5.50 -14.33 -20.41
C TYR A 541 5.66 -13.11 -19.51
N VAL A 542 4.59 -12.68 -18.83
CA VAL A 542 4.63 -11.57 -17.87
C VAL A 542 4.59 -12.13 -16.45
N LYS A 543 5.64 -11.88 -15.67
CA LYS A 543 5.68 -12.28 -14.26
C LYS A 543 4.70 -11.45 -13.42
N PRO A 544 3.99 -12.06 -12.45
CA PRO A 544 3.42 -11.33 -11.31
C PRO A 544 4.46 -10.40 -10.70
N ALA A 545 4.10 -9.14 -10.46
CA ALA A 545 5.03 -8.14 -9.96
C ALA A 545 4.96 -8.05 -8.43
N PHE A 546 3.86 -7.53 -7.89
CA PHE A 546 3.68 -7.31 -6.46
C PHE A 546 2.21 -7.35 -6.05
N GLY A 547 1.93 -7.74 -4.79
CA GLY A 547 0.63 -7.51 -4.18
C GLY A 547 0.46 -6.03 -3.79
N ILE A 548 1.45 -5.48 -3.08
CA ILE A 548 1.52 -4.06 -2.74
C ILE A 548 2.90 -3.50 -3.11
N SER A 549 2.95 -2.32 -3.73
CA SER A 549 4.18 -1.53 -3.88
C SER A 549 4.07 -0.23 -3.10
N ALA A 550 5.10 0.12 -2.32
CA ALA A 550 5.11 1.33 -1.49
C ALA A 550 6.40 2.13 -1.65
N TRP A 551 6.30 3.36 -2.16
CA TRP A 551 7.44 4.28 -2.25
C TRP A 551 7.15 5.58 -1.51
N GLY A 552 8.04 6.00 -0.60
CA GLY A 552 8.01 7.33 0.02
C GLY A 552 6.74 7.61 0.85
N VAL A 553 6.06 6.56 1.30
CA VAL A 553 4.79 6.65 2.05
C VAL A 553 4.99 6.11 3.45
N ASP A 554 4.38 6.75 4.44
CA ASP A 554 4.48 6.34 5.84
C ASP A 554 3.11 6.05 6.47
N GLY A 555 3.08 5.08 7.39
CA GLY A 555 1.92 4.78 8.23
C GLY A 555 0.84 3.87 7.62
N VAL A 556 1.09 3.24 6.47
CA VAL A 556 0.13 2.29 5.87
C VAL A 556 -0.01 1.04 6.75
N GLN A 557 -1.25 0.57 6.94
CA GLN A 557 -1.55 -0.61 7.75
C GLN A 557 -2.09 -1.76 6.89
N ILE A 558 -1.47 -2.93 7.01
CA ILE A 558 -1.81 -4.17 6.31
C ILE A 558 -2.02 -5.25 7.37
N ILE A 559 -3.26 -5.72 7.52
CA ILE A 559 -3.67 -6.55 8.66
C ILE A 559 -4.46 -7.76 8.15
N ASN A 560 -4.20 -8.94 8.72
CA ASN A 560 -4.98 -10.17 8.48
C ASN A 560 -5.21 -10.47 6.98
N SER A 561 -4.20 -10.21 6.14
CA SER A 561 -4.32 -10.33 4.68
C SER A 561 -3.44 -11.46 4.15
N GLU A 562 -3.85 -12.05 3.03
CA GLU A 562 -3.17 -13.18 2.38
C GLU A 562 -2.54 -12.74 1.06
N PHE A 563 -1.29 -13.14 0.82
CA PHE A 563 -0.56 -12.99 -0.44
C PHE A 563 -0.15 -14.37 -0.92
N ILE A 564 -0.74 -14.84 -2.02
CA ILE A 564 -0.59 -16.24 -2.42
C ILE A 564 -0.42 -16.42 -3.92
N ASN A 565 0.56 -17.24 -4.29
CA ASN A 565 0.58 -17.88 -5.60
C ASN A 565 -0.05 -19.28 -5.51
N LYS A 566 -1.23 -19.43 -6.12
CA LYS A 566 -2.02 -20.69 -6.13
C LYS A 566 -1.58 -21.67 -7.23
N ASP A 567 -0.67 -21.28 -8.11
CA ASP A 567 -0.12 -22.16 -9.16
C ASP A 567 1.43 -22.19 -9.17
N PRO A 568 2.08 -22.57 -8.06
CA PRO A 568 3.54 -22.62 -7.99
C PRO A 568 4.17 -23.63 -8.97
N GLY A 569 3.38 -24.54 -9.55
CA GLY A 569 3.82 -25.50 -10.55
C GLY A 569 4.08 -24.84 -11.90
N SER A 570 3.14 -24.02 -12.39
CA SER A 570 3.35 -23.22 -13.61
C SER A 570 4.42 -22.14 -13.42
N PHE A 571 4.60 -21.65 -12.20
CA PHE A 571 5.70 -20.75 -11.81
C PHE A 571 6.84 -21.51 -11.12
N SER A 572 7.38 -22.53 -11.78
CA SER A 572 8.38 -23.44 -11.20
C SER A 572 9.66 -22.73 -10.76
N THR A 573 10.08 -21.70 -11.49
CA THR A 573 11.17 -20.79 -11.08
C THR A 573 10.64 -19.77 -10.07
N PHE A 574 11.24 -19.72 -8.87
CA PHE A 574 10.81 -18.83 -7.80
C PHE A 574 10.69 -17.35 -8.23
N SER A 575 11.60 -16.83 -9.08
CA SER A 575 11.55 -15.43 -9.55
C SER A 575 10.31 -15.07 -10.38
N TRP A 576 9.51 -16.07 -10.75
CA TRP A 576 8.24 -15.91 -11.46
C TRP A 576 7.02 -15.97 -10.55
N ARG A 577 7.20 -16.13 -9.23
CA ARG A 577 6.08 -16.31 -8.29
C ARG A 577 5.51 -15.01 -7.73
N GLY A 578 6.12 -13.86 -8.04
CA GLY A 578 5.72 -12.54 -7.55
C GLY A 578 6.20 -12.23 -6.13
N THR A 579 6.09 -10.95 -5.76
CA THR A 579 6.43 -10.43 -4.43
C THR A 579 5.15 -10.05 -3.68
N GLY A 580 5.05 -10.33 -2.38
CA GLY A 580 3.88 -9.91 -1.58
C GLY A 580 3.84 -8.39 -1.43
N ILE A 581 4.81 -7.85 -0.72
CA ILE A 581 5.00 -6.40 -0.52
C ILE A 581 6.38 -6.01 -1.00
N TYR A 582 6.44 -5.02 -1.88
CA TYR A 582 7.67 -4.39 -2.34
C TYR A 582 7.70 -2.93 -1.89
N SER A 583 8.79 -2.46 -1.31
CA SER A 583 8.87 -1.09 -0.82
C SER A 583 10.24 -0.46 -0.97
N GLU A 584 10.25 0.86 -1.11
CA GLU A 584 11.45 1.68 -1.18
C GLU A 584 11.17 2.95 -0.36
N ASP A 585 12.03 3.27 0.62
CA ASP A 585 11.85 4.47 1.47
C ASP A 585 10.43 4.64 2.05
N ALA A 586 9.82 3.57 2.57
CA ALA A 586 8.44 3.58 3.03
C ALA A 586 8.29 2.90 4.40
N GLY A 587 7.46 3.51 5.26
CA GLY A 587 7.14 3.03 6.60
C GLY A 587 5.73 2.45 6.64
N TYR A 588 5.59 1.23 7.14
CA TYR A 588 4.30 0.54 7.20
C TYR A 588 4.30 -0.57 8.24
N LYS A 589 3.08 -0.98 8.62
CA LYS A 589 2.85 -2.09 9.55
C LYS A 589 2.19 -3.26 8.83
N VAL A 590 2.79 -4.44 8.93
CA VAL A 590 2.22 -5.70 8.46
C VAL A 590 1.99 -6.61 9.67
N LYS A 591 0.73 -6.96 9.90
CA LYS A 591 0.32 -7.74 11.07
C LYS A 591 -0.55 -8.93 10.69
N SER A 592 -0.25 -10.11 11.24
CA SER A 592 -1.10 -11.30 11.10
C SER A 592 -1.41 -11.67 9.65
N CYS A 593 -0.50 -11.36 8.73
CA CYS A 593 -0.65 -11.66 7.31
C CYS A 593 0.01 -13.00 6.94
N GLU A 594 -0.43 -13.58 5.84
CA GLU A 594 0.10 -14.83 5.30
C GLU A 594 0.73 -14.59 3.91
N PHE A 595 1.92 -15.14 3.69
CA PHE A 595 2.68 -15.05 2.45
C PHE A 595 3.05 -16.45 1.99
N THR A 596 2.47 -16.91 0.87
CA THR A 596 2.55 -18.32 0.48
C THR A 596 2.98 -18.50 -0.97
N ASN A 597 3.98 -19.35 -1.20
CA ASN A 597 4.51 -19.69 -2.52
C ASN A 597 5.05 -18.48 -3.32
N LEU A 598 5.76 -17.55 -2.67
CA LEU A 598 6.21 -16.32 -3.33
C LEU A 598 7.71 -16.34 -3.66
N TRP A 599 8.13 -15.44 -4.55
CA TRP A 599 9.54 -15.12 -4.68
C TRP A 599 10.02 -14.45 -3.40
N LYS A 600 9.36 -13.36 -3.01
CA LYS A 600 9.65 -12.63 -1.77
C LYS A 600 8.33 -12.35 -1.05
N GLY A 601 8.26 -12.62 0.25
CA GLY A 601 7.11 -12.19 1.05
C GLY A 601 7.07 -10.68 1.17
N VAL A 602 8.08 -10.11 1.82
CA VAL A 602 8.32 -8.67 1.92
C VAL A 602 9.73 -8.35 1.42
N SER A 603 9.86 -7.36 0.54
CA SER A 603 11.13 -6.83 0.06
C SER A 603 11.12 -5.32 0.23
N SER A 604 12.13 -4.78 0.90
CA SER A 604 12.20 -3.39 1.32
C SER A 604 13.61 -2.84 1.12
N GLY A 605 13.71 -1.60 0.65
CA GLY A 605 14.98 -1.00 0.25
C GLY A 605 15.08 0.52 0.43
N LEU A 606 16.26 1.04 0.07
CA LEU A 606 16.75 2.41 0.21
C LEU A 606 17.01 2.88 1.64
N VAL A 607 17.92 3.86 1.77
CA VAL A 607 18.28 4.48 3.05
C VAL A 607 17.10 5.24 3.57
N SER A 608 16.41 4.62 4.52
CA SER A 608 15.23 5.17 5.12
C SER A 608 15.23 4.90 6.61
N ILE A 609 14.72 5.90 7.32
CA ILE A 609 14.33 5.80 8.73
C ILE A 609 12.81 5.60 8.86
N HIS A 610 12.06 5.54 7.74
CA HIS A 610 10.66 5.13 7.74
C HIS A 610 10.62 3.61 7.99
N ALA A 611 10.72 3.20 9.25
CA ALA A 611 10.92 1.79 9.57
C ALA A 611 9.65 0.95 9.44
N GLN A 612 9.79 -0.20 8.79
CA GLN A 612 8.75 -1.22 8.73
C GLN A 612 8.59 -1.98 10.06
N LYS A 613 7.34 -2.32 10.40
CA LYS A 613 7.01 -3.22 11.50
C LYS A 613 6.29 -4.46 10.99
N LEU A 614 6.95 -5.61 11.07
CA LEU A 614 6.47 -6.90 10.61
C LEU A 614 6.23 -7.79 11.84
N GLU A 615 4.96 -7.91 12.26
CA GLU A 615 4.58 -8.65 13.46
C GLU A 615 3.57 -9.77 13.23
N GLU A 616 3.81 -10.94 13.83
CA GLU A 616 2.82 -12.05 13.86
C GLU A 616 2.42 -12.58 12.47
N ASN A 617 3.29 -12.47 11.45
CA ASN A 617 3.01 -12.93 10.08
C ASN A 617 3.52 -14.36 9.84
N THR A 618 2.96 -15.04 8.84
CA THR A 618 3.40 -16.38 8.41
C THR A 618 3.90 -16.35 6.97
N PHE A 619 5.10 -16.88 6.75
CA PHE A 619 5.74 -17.02 5.44
C PHE A 619 5.94 -18.50 5.13
N THR A 620 5.30 -19.00 4.08
CA THR A 620 5.37 -20.43 3.71
C THR A 620 5.88 -20.58 2.29
N ASN A 621 6.91 -21.43 2.11
CA ASN A 621 7.46 -21.77 0.80
C ASN A 621 7.82 -20.53 -0.06
N CYS A 622 8.39 -19.50 0.58
CA CYS A 622 8.91 -18.33 -0.10
C CYS A 622 10.39 -18.52 -0.42
N LYS A 623 10.90 -18.01 -1.56
CA LYS A 623 12.36 -18.02 -1.77
C LYS A 623 13.06 -17.16 -0.74
N MET A 624 12.50 -15.97 -0.49
CA MET A 624 12.84 -15.13 0.65
C MET A 624 11.58 -14.76 1.43
N GLY A 625 11.59 -14.92 2.76
CA GLY A 625 10.47 -14.47 3.58
C GLY A 625 10.44 -12.94 3.64
N ILE A 626 11.46 -12.37 4.27
CA ILE A 626 11.68 -10.93 4.39
C ILE A 626 13.07 -10.57 3.87
N GLU A 627 13.15 -9.53 3.05
CA GLU A 627 14.39 -8.92 2.60
C GLU A 627 14.38 -7.42 2.95
N SER A 628 15.34 -7.01 3.77
CA SER A 628 15.45 -5.65 4.31
C SER A 628 16.82 -5.09 3.97
N VAL A 629 16.85 -4.02 3.17
CA VAL A 629 18.09 -3.43 2.64
C VAL A 629 18.18 -1.94 2.94
N GLY A 630 19.20 -1.52 3.68
CA GLY A 630 19.33 -0.10 4.05
C GLY A 630 18.17 0.40 4.94
N GLN A 631 17.43 -0.51 5.55
CA GLN A 631 16.26 -0.19 6.38
C GLN A 631 16.71 -0.07 7.83
N HIS A 632 16.76 1.16 8.33
CA HIS A 632 17.12 1.40 9.71
C HIS A 632 15.90 1.26 10.63
N LEU A 633 16.11 0.86 11.88
CA LEU A 633 15.09 0.76 12.93
C LEU A 633 13.95 -0.25 12.68
N ALA A 634 14.04 -1.10 11.64
CA ALA A 634 13.03 -2.10 11.31
C ALA A 634 12.77 -3.09 12.46
N VAL A 635 11.52 -3.49 12.65
CA VAL A 635 11.11 -4.46 13.67
C VAL A 635 10.48 -5.69 13.00
N ILE A 636 11.11 -6.85 13.20
CA ILE A 636 10.68 -8.16 12.70
C ILE A 636 10.47 -9.06 13.91
N GLN A 637 9.21 -9.28 14.29
CA GLN A 637 8.90 -10.02 15.53
C GLN A 637 7.74 -10.98 15.43
N LYS A 638 7.79 -12.11 16.17
CA LYS A 638 6.69 -13.09 16.25
C LYS A 638 6.27 -13.69 14.91
N ASN A 639 7.10 -13.60 13.88
CA ASN A 639 6.77 -14.15 12.58
C ASN A 639 7.12 -15.65 12.56
N THR A 640 6.39 -16.42 11.76
CA THR A 640 6.70 -17.82 11.47
C THR A 640 7.15 -17.95 10.02
N PHE A 641 8.28 -18.60 9.80
CA PHE A 641 8.82 -18.91 8.47
C PHE A 641 8.90 -20.42 8.32
N ASP A 642 8.22 -20.99 7.33
CA ASP A 642 8.18 -22.42 7.06
C ASP A 642 8.59 -22.71 5.62
N ALA A 643 9.52 -23.63 5.44
CA ALA A 643 10.00 -24.08 4.12
C ALA A 643 10.49 -22.93 3.22
N CYS A 644 10.97 -21.84 3.81
CA CYS A 644 11.56 -20.74 3.06
C CYS A 644 12.99 -21.07 2.63
N GLY A 645 13.42 -20.55 1.47
CA GLY A 645 14.83 -20.63 1.08
C GLY A 645 15.72 -19.91 2.09
N THR A 646 15.69 -18.57 2.07
CA THR A 646 16.27 -17.75 3.13
C THR A 646 15.15 -16.98 3.80
N ALA A 647 14.87 -17.25 5.07
CA ALA A 647 13.68 -16.70 5.71
C ALA A 647 13.79 -15.19 5.96
N THR A 648 14.91 -14.68 6.48
CA THR A 648 15.13 -13.24 6.69
C THR A 648 16.51 -12.81 6.17
N VAL A 649 16.56 -11.75 5.37
CA VAL A 649 17.80 -11.12 4.88
C VAL A 649 17.86 -9.68 5.40
N LEU A 650 18.97 -9.33 6.06
CA LEU A 650 19.25 -7.99 6.58
C LEU A 650 20.56 -7.49 5.97
N ASP A 651 20.47 -6.54 5.03
CA ASP A 651 21.60 -6.03 4.26
C ASP A 651 21.76 -4.53 4.52
N ASN A 652 22.95 -4.08 4.94
CA ASN A 652 23.24 -2.69 5.28
C ASN A 652 22.18 -2.02 6.20
N SER A 653 21.54 -2.82 7.06
CA SER A 653 20.48 -2.37 7.95
C SER A 653 21.06 -2.08 9.34
N LYS A 654 20.57 -1.04 10.02
CA LYS A 654 21.10 -0.58 11.31
C LYS A 654 19.99 -0.43 12.34
N ALA A 655 20.32 -0.57 13.62
CA ALA A 655 19.37 -0.44 14.72
C ALA A 655 18.12 -1.33 14.56
N PHE A 656 18.19 -2.44 13.82
CA PHE A 656 17.04 -3.31 13.62
C PHE A 656 16.73 -4.11 14.89
N LYS A 657 15.52 -4.66 14.96
CA LYS A 657 15.12 -5.59 16.02
C LYS A 657 14.47 -6.83 15.39
N THR A 658 15.19 -7.94 15.42
CA THR A 658 14.72 -9.23 14.89
C THR A 658 14.58 -10.20 16.05
N THR A 659 13.34 -10.39 16.52
CA THR A 659 13.10 -11.02 17.81
C THR A 659 11.91 -11.97 17.88
N ASP A 660 12.11 -13.11 18.54
CA ASP A 660 11.09 -14.14 18.77
C ASP A 660 10.31 -14.55 17.53
N ASN A 661 11.03 -14.74 16.43
CA ASN A 661 10.52 -15.37 15.24
C ASN A 661 10.80 -16.88 15.29
N LEU A 662 9.94 -17.66 14.65
CA LEU A 662 10.11 -19.10 14.46
C LEU A 662 10.54 -19.39 13.02
N TYR A 663 11.69 -20.01 12.85
CA TYR A 663 12.27 -20.39 11.56
C TYR A 663 12.29 -21.90 11.43
N LYS A 664 11.51 -22.50 10.52
CA LYS A 664 11.47 -23.95 10.35
C LYS A 664 11.53 -24.48 8.91
N ASN A 665 12.10 -25.69 8.77
CA ASN A 665 12.19 -26.46 7.51
C ASN A 665 12.83 -25.72 6.32
N GLY A 666 13.66 -24.70 6.57
CA GLY A 666 14.25 -23.84 5.56
C GLY A 666 15.72 -24.16 5.26
N TYR A 667 16.28 -23.45 4.28
CA TYR A 667 17.73 -23.54 4.03
C TYR A 667 18.51 -22.62 4.98
N SER A 668 18.17 -21.34 5.05
CA SER A 668 18.76 -20.38 6.01
C SER A 668 17.69 -19.62 6.76
N GLY A 669 17.82 -19.54 8.09
CA GLY A 669 16.93 -18.75 8.93
C GLY A 669 17.16 -17.24 8.75
N ILE A 670 18.28 -16.73 9.24
CA ILE A 670 18.64 -15.31 9.11
C ILE A 670 19.98 -15.18 8.39
N HIS A 671 20.05 -14.29 7.40
CA HIS A 671 21.28 -13.92 6.72
C HIS A 671 21.52 -12.41 6.87
N THR A 672 22.64 -12.04 7.49
CA THR A 672 23.09 -10.65 7.60
C THR A 672 24.22 -10.34 6.61
N ILE A 673 24.20 -9.13 6.05
CA ILE A 673 25.13 -8.68 5.03
C ILE A 673 25.56 -7.23 5.34
N ASN A 674 26.87 -7.00 5.48
CA ASN A 674 27.46 -5.66 5.55
C ASN A 674 26.75 -4.68 6.51
N LEU A 675 26.53 -5.07 7.77
CA LEU A 675 25.80 -4.22 8.72
C LEU A 675 26.61 -2.99 9.23
N ARG A 676 27.90 -2.92 8.90
CA ARG A 676 28.88 -1.91 9.40
C ARG A 676 29.05 -1.95 10.93
N GLY A 677 29.43 -0.83 11.56
CA GLY A 677 29.85 -0.78 12.97
C GLY A 677 28.74 -0.63 14.01
N TYR A 678 27.56 -0.13 13.62
CA TYR A 678 26.47 0.15 14.57
C TYR A 678 25.93 -1.14 15.22
N SER A 679 25.71 -1.09 16.54
CA SER A 679 25.17 -2.21 17.31
C SER A 679 23.82 -2.71 16.83
N ASN A 680 23.74 -4.01 16.58
CA ASN A 680 22.53 -4.72 16.19
C ASN A 680 22.42 -6.02 17.01
N GLN A 681 21.19 -6.50 17.20
CA GLN A 681 20.96 -7.72 17.95
C GLN A 681 19.92 -8.62 17.26
N ILE A 682 20.29 -9.89 17.08
CA ILE A 682 19.37 -10.98 16.75
C ILE A 682 19.04 -11.69 18.06
N TYR A 683 17.78 -11.55 18.49
CA TYR A 683 17.38 -11.86 19.86
C TYR A 683 16.27 -12.91 19.95
N ASN A 684 16.43 -13.93 20.79
CA ASN A 684 15.33 -14.82 21.19
C ASN A 684 14.56 -15.49 20.04
N ASN A 685 15.21 -15.82 18.92
CA ASN A 685 14.55 -16.52 17.80
C ASN A 685 14.73 -18.04 17.90
N ASP A 686 13.73 -18.78 17.45
CA ASP A 686 13.68 -20.24 17.44
C ASP A 686 13.98 -20.78 16.03
N PHE A 687 14.92 -21.72 15.91
CA PHE A 687 15.30 -22.34 14.64
C PHE A 687 15.12 -23.85 14.70
N GLU A 688 14.19 -24.41 13.91
CA GLU A 688 13.86 -25.83 13.86
C GLU A 688 14.10 -26.43 12.46
N SER A 689 14.95 -27.44 12.29
CA SER A 689 15.17 -28.10 10.98
C SER A 689 15.61 -27.15 9.86
N GLN A 690 16.53 -26.23 10.18
CA GLN A 690 17.20 -25.36 9.21
C GLN A 690 18.49 -26.01 8.70
N SER A 691 18.94 -25.73 7.47
CA SER A 691 20.33 -26.06 7.13
C SER A 691 21.29 -25.10 7.84
N TYR A 692 20.95 -23.81 7.90
CA TYR A 692 21.73 -22.77 8.57
C TYR A 692 20.81 -21.94 9.47
N GLY A 693 21.15 -21.76 10.75
CA GLY A 693 20.43 -20.90 11.67
C GLY A 693 20.63 -19.43 11.31
N ILE A 694 21.82 -18.90 11.65
CA ILE A 694 22.21 -17.52 11.36
C ILE A 694 23.53 -17.51 10.58
N VAL A 695 23.51 -16.85 9.42
CA VAL A 695 24.68 -16.65 8.56
C VAL A 695 25.00 -15.16 8.50
N THR A 696 26.26 -14.81 8.70
CA THR A 696 26.75 -13.44 8.62
C THR A 696 27.87 -13.34 7.60
N THR A 697 27.77 -12.32 6.75
CA THR A 697 28.75 -12.04 5.70
C THR A 697 29.03 -10.55 5.62
N GLY A 698 30.25 -10.17 5.28
CA GLY A 698 30.51 -8.82 4.85
C GLY A 698 31.95 -8.57 4.41
N SER A 699 32.19 -7.39 3.83
CA SER A 699 33.48 -6.96 3.30
C SER A 699 33.91 -5.64 3.96
N THR A 700 35.13 -5.63 4.50
CA THR A 700 36.01 -4.49 4.90
C THR A 700 35.47 -3.36 5.80
N PRO A 701 36.34 -2.79 6.66
CA PRO A 701 37.12 -3.49 7.70
C PRO A 701 36.27 -3.82 8.95
N THR A 702 35.10 -3.19 9.10
CA THR A 702 34.20 -3.30 10.26
C THR A 702 32.87 -3.95 9.87
N SER A 703 32.90 -4.85 8.88
CA SER A 703 31.74 -5.37 8.18
C SER A 703 30.84 -6.26 9.06
N SER A 704 29.90 -5.61 9.77
CA SER A 704 28.97 -6.16 10.77
C SER A 704 29.49 -6.22 12.21
N GLN A 705 30.51 -5.43 12.55
CA GLN A 705 31.14 -5.37 13.87
C GLN A 705 30.16 -5.11 15.03
N GLY A 706 29.00 -4.50 14.78
CA GLY A 706 28.00 -4.28 15.82
C GLY A 706 27.09 -5.48 16.14
N LEU A 707 27.20 -6.59 15.41
CA LEU A 707 26.21 -7.68 15.49
C LEU A 707 26.43 -8.61 16.69
N SER A 708 25.43 -8.70 17.56
CA SER A 708 25.36 -9.67 18.65
C SER A 708 24.25 -10.72 18.44
N TYR A 709 24.54 -11.96 18.84
CA TYR A 709 23.59 -13.07 18.87
C TYR A 709 23.25 -13.37 20.32
N LYS A 710 21.99 -13.18 20.72
CA LYS A 710 21.55 -13.43 22.09
C LYS A 710 20.25 -14.21 22.16
N CYS A 711 20.16 -15.10 23.13
CA CYS A 711 18.95 -15.83 23.49
C CYS A 711 18.33 -16.70 22.39
N ASN A 712 19.01 -16.95 21.27
CA ASN A 712 18.44 -17.72 20.18
C ASN A 712 18.49 -19.22 20.50
N THR A 713 17.44 -19.95 20.16
CA THR A 713 17.37 -21.40 20.28
C THR A 713 17.67 -22.02 18.92
N LEU A 714 18.90 -22.52 18.76
CA LEU A 714 19.38 -23.21 17.57
C LEU A 714 19.18 -24.71 17.80
N GLU A 715 18.03 -25.25 17.36
CA GLU A 715 17.54 -26.55 17.84
C GLU A 715 18.63 -27.64 17.87
N PRO A 716 18.81 -28.32 19.02
CA PRO A 716 19.99 -29.12 19.26
C PRO A 716 20.23 -30.38 18.42
N ASN A 717 19.43 -30.67 17.38
CA ASN A 717 19.53 -31.88 16.56
C ASN A 717 19.12 -31.70 15.09
N THR A 718 18.75 -30.49 14.66
CA THR A 718 18.06 -30.29 13.38
C THR A 718 18.70 -29.18 12.53
N VAL A 719 19.58 -28.37 13.11
CA VAL A 719 20.34 -27.35 12.39
C VAL A 719 21.73 -27.86 11.97
N SER A 720 22.11 -27.71 10.69
CA SER A 720 23.44 -28.14 10.22
C SER A 720 24.56 -27.17 10.61
N HIS A 721 24.27 -25.87 10.66
CA HIS A 721 25.18 -24.84 11.17
C HIS A 721 24.40 -23.82 12.01
N GLY A 722 24.73 -23.70 13.29
CA GLY A 722 24.01 -22.82 14.22
C GLY A 722 24.24 -21.35 13.90
N LEU A 723 25.43 -20.86 14.25
CA LEU A 723 25.93 -19.53 13.95
C LEU A 723 27.13 -19.64 12.99
N GLN A 724 27.12 -18.89 11.90
CA GLN A 724 28.24 -18.87 10.95
C GLN A 724 28.62 -17.45 10.55
N VAL A 725 29.89 -17.10 10.77
CA VAL A 725 30.53 -15.88 10.24
C VAL A 725 31.41 -16.30 9.07
N LYS A 726 30.87 -16.16 7.86
CA LYS A 726 31.51 -16.67 6.64
C LYS A 726 32.59 -15.72 6.09
N ASN A 727 32.39 -14.42 6.26
CA ASN A 727 33.37 -13.37 5.95
C ASN A 727 33.01 -12.11 6.74
N GLY A 728 33.98 -11.23 6.96
CA GLY A 728 33.81 -10.00 7.71
C GLY A 728 34.00 -10.17 9.21
N VAL A 729 33.47 -9.22 9.98
CA VAL A 729 33.58 -9.19 11.44
C VAL A 729 32.20 -9.08 12.10
N VAL A 730 32.09 -9.62 13.32
CA VAL A 730 30.91 -9.44 14.17
C VAL A 730 31.33 -8.78 15.47
N ASP A 731 30.39 -8.56 16.39
CA ASP A 731 30.77 -7.99 17.67
C ASP A 731 31.71 -8.93 18.41
N LYS A 732 32.85 -8.38 18.83
CA LYS A 732 33.89 -9.13 19.54
C LYS A 732 33.45 -9.52 20.93
N LYS A 733 32.44 -8.86 21.50
CA LYS A 733 31.88 -9.17 22.81
C LYS A 733 30.44 -9.69 22.68
N GLN A 734 30.28 -11.00 22.84
CA GLN A 734 28.98 -11.69 22.77
C GLN A 734 28.46 -11.97 24.19
N GLY A 735 27.77 -10.98 24.77
CA GLY A 735 27.32 -11.01 26.17
C GLY A 735 28.40 -10.59 27.17
N ASP A 736 28.03 -10.56 28.46
CA ASP A 736 28.95 -10.23 29.56
C ASP A 736 28.70 -11.11 30.79
N CYS A 737 29.68 -11.18 31.71
CA CYS A 737 29.63 -11.99 32.92
C CYS A 737 29.61 -11.20 34.24
N ASN A 738 29.39 -9.88 34.25
CA ASN A 738 29.36 -9.08 35.47
C ASN A 738 28.23 -9.49 36.45
N PRO A 739 28.54 -10.18 37.58
CA PRO A 739 27.52 -10.66 38.51
C PRO A 739 26.92 -9.54 39.37
N SER A 740 27.57 -8.37 39.40
CA SER A 740 27.11 -7.19 40.15
C SER A 740 26.14 -6.33 39.36
N HIS A 741 25.95 -6.61 38.07
CA HIS A 741 25.00 -5.89 37.22
C HIS A 741 23.56 -6.12 37.70
N GLN A 742 22.73 -5.08 37.70
CA GLN A 742 21.32 -5.17 38.16
C GLN A 742 20.52 -6.26 37.42
N PHE A 743 20.89 -6.54 36.17
CA PHE A 743 20.29 -7.57 35.32
C PHE A 743 21.28 -8.70 35.00
N ALA A 744 22.11 -9.10 35.96
CA ALA A 744 23.16 -10.11 35.80
C ALA A 744 22.69 -11.46 35.18
N SER A 745 21.39 -11.77 35.25
CA SER A 745 20.81 -12.96 34.60
C SER A 745 20.68 -12.83 33.09
N SER A 746 20.46 -11.63 32.55
CA SER A 746 20.19 -11.37 31.12
C SER A 746 21.38 -10.86 30.32
N ILE A 747 22.48 -10.52 30.98
CA ILE A 747 23.69 -10.05 30.31
C ILE A 747 24.47 -11.14 29.55
N PRO A 748 24.55 -12.42 29.98
CA PRO A 748 25.23 -13.44 29.18
C PRO A 748 24.47 -13.69 27.87
N ALA A 749 25.13 -14.29 26.88
CA ALA A 749 24.60 -14.48 25.54
C ALA A 749 23.27 -15.26 25.53
N GLY A 750 23.19 -16.35 26.29
CA GLY A 750 21.95 -17.12 26.48
C GLY A 750 21.45 -17.90 25.26
N ASN A 751 22.24 -18.02 24.17
CA ASN A 751 21.85 -18.88 23.04
C ASN A 751 21.90 -20.35 23.45
N GLU A 752 21.00 -21.17 22.90
CA GLU A 752 20.95 -22.63 23.07
C GLU A 752 21.42 -23.32 21.78
N PHE A 753 22.38 -24.25 21.89
CA PHE A 753 23.06 -24.95 20.79
C PHE A 753 22.84 -26.47 20.83
N SER A 754 23.33 -27.15 19.79
CA SER A 754 23.34 -28.61 19.67
C SER A 754 24.19 -29.31 20.73
N LEU A 755 23.69 -30.44 21.22
CA LEU A 755 24.49 -31.37 22.06
C LEU A 755 25.10 -32.51 21.22
N ALA A 756 24.70 -32.66 19.96
CA ALA A 756 25.19 -33.69 19.07
C ALA A 756 26.49 -33.22 18.41
N GLY A 757 27.65 -33.55 19.00
CA GLY A 757 28.95 -33.27 18.40
C GLY A 757 29.18 -34.11 17.13
N GLY A 758 29.52 -33.46 16.03
CA GLY A 758 29.89 -34.11 14.76
C GLY A 758 29.61 -33.27 13.52
N SER A 759 30.65 -32.98 12.72
CA SER A 759 30.67 -32.33 11.37
C SER A 759 29.89 -31.02 11.15
N LEU A 760 29.01 -30.65 12.06
CA LEU A 760 28.07 -29.54 12.05
C LEU A 760 28.55 -28.54 13.10
N SER A 761 28.81 -27.29 12.71
CA SER A 761 29.41 -26.29 13.61
C SER A 761 28.34 -25.46 14.32
N ASP A 762 28.39 -25.44 15.65
CA ASP A 762 27.51 -24.62 16.50
C ASP A 762 27.83 -23.13 16.34
N PHE A 763 29.12 -22.79 16.34
CA PHE A 763 29.60 -21.43 16.10
C PHE A 763 30.88 -21.44 15.25
N ASP A 764 30.69 -21.23 13.96
CA ASP A 764 31.73 -21.26 12.94
C ASP A 764 32.17 -19.85 12.55
N VAL A 765 33.47 -19.63 12.55
CA VAL A 765 34.12 -18.41 12.07
C VAL A 765 35.19 -18.81 11.06
N TRP A 766 35.23 -18.10 9.93
CA TRP A 766 36.17 -18.35 8.85
C TRP A 766 37.64 -18.12 9.27
N ASN A 767 38.58 -18.89 8.70
CA ASN A 767 39.99 -18.96 9.12
C ASN A 767 40.82 -17.67 8.95
N GLY A 768 40.30 -16.60 8.35
CA GLY A 768 41.01 -15.32 8.21
C GLY A 768 40.36 -14.17 8.99
N TYR A 769 39.46 -14.49 9.92
CA TYR A 769 38.84 -13.51 10.78
C TYR A 769 39.91 -12.71 11.56
N PRO A 770 39.88 -11.37 11.56
CA PRO A 770 41.02 -10.56 12.00
C PRO A 770 41.15 -10.37 13.53
N GLY A 771 40.18 -10.79 14.34
CA GLY A 771 40.16 -10.54 15.79
C GLY A 771 39.66 -11.73 16.62
N LYS A 772 39.49 -11.54 17.93
CA LYS A 772 38.96 -12.59 18.81
C LYS A 772 37.55 -12.25 19.28
N ILE A 773 36.70 -13.27 19.38
CA ILE A 773 35.33 -13.16 19.86
C ILE A 773 35.26 -13.78 21.25
N GLU A 774 34.86 -13.00 22.23
CA GLU A 774 34.56 -13.44 23.57
C GLU A 774 33.08 -13.82 23.70
N TYR A 775 32.80 -15.11 23.85
CA TYR A 775 31.45 -15.63 24.00
C TYR A 775 31.14 -15.93 25.47
N ASN A 776 30.36 -15.06 26.09
CA ASN A 776 29.99 -15.12 27.50
C ASN A 776 28.69 -15.92 27.66
N HIS A 777 28.76 -17.10 28.27
CA HIS A 777 27.61 -17.99 28.43
C HIS A 777 27.27 -18.25 29.89
N HIS A 778 26.00 -18.59 30.16
CA HIS A 778 25.55 -18.94 31.50
C HIS A 778 26.32 -20.13 32.09
N TYR A 779 26.40 -20.16 33.42
CA TYR A 779 26.95 -21.27 34.17
C TYR A 779 26.21 -22.58 33.83
N GLN A 780 26.96 -23.64 33.54
CA GLN A 780 26.41 -24.99 33.39
C GLN A 780 27.37 -26.05 33.95
N PRO A 781 26.86 -27.05 34.71
CA PRO A 781 27.73 -27.92 35.53
C PRO A 781 28.45 -29.07 34.81
N SER A 782 28.20 -29.37 33.52
CA SER A 782 29.01 -30.33 32.72
C SER A 782 28.50 -30.55 31.29
N THR A 783 27.19 -30.63 31.09
CA THR A 783 26.51 -30.74 29.78
C THR A 783 25.34 -29.78 29.75
N GLY A 784 25.31 -28.85 28.80
CA GLY A 784 24.19 -27.96 28.64
C GLY A 784 24.27 -27.18 27.34
N TYR A 785 23.14 -26.62 26.96
CA TYR A 785 22.90 -26.05 25.64
C TYR A 785 23.54 -24.67 25.46
N PHE A 786 24.03 -24.01 26.53
CA PHE A 786 24.42 -22.60 26.46
C PHE A 786 25.84 -22.35 25.93
N LYS A 787 26.64 -23.41 25.87
CA LYS A 787 28.01 -23.39 25.34
C LYS A 787 28.00 -24.11 23.99
N PRO A 788 28.59 -23.54 22.93
CA PRO A 788 28.77 -24.27 21.69
C PRO A 788 29.73 -25.46 21.91
N VAL A 789 29.39 -26.63 21.37
CA VAL A 789 30.20 -27.84 21.43
C VAL A 789 31.25 -27.83 20.33
N ASP A 790 30.83 -27.54 19.09
CA ASP A 790 31.70 -27.48 17.91
C ASP A 790 31.87 -26.02 17.44
N TYR A 791 33.04 -25.43 17.69
CA TYR A 791 33.34 -24.01 17.39
C TYR A 791 34.78 -23.76 16.93
N THR A 792 35.04 -22.63 16.27
CA THR A 792 36.40 -22.25 15.82
C THR A 792 37.23 -21.72 16.99
N SER A 793 38.03 -22.58 17.62
CA SER A 793 38.66 -22.34 18.93
C SER A 793 39.84 -21.37 18.95
N LEU A 794 40.34 -20.91 17.80
CA LEU A 794 41.40 -19.90 17.75
C LEU A 794 40.80 -18.48 17.79
N GLU A 795 39.66 -18.30 17.13
CA GLU A 795 38.94 -17.03 16.99
C GLU A 795 37.93 -16.83 18.12
N ILE A 796 37.40 -17.89 18.72
CA ILE A 796 36.36 -17.82 19.77
C ILE A 796 36.93 -18.25 21.12
N ASP A 797 36.90 -17.33 22.07
CA ASP A 797 37.15 -17.58 23.48
C ASP A 797 35.82 -17.78 24.24
N LEU A 798 35.71 -18.85 25.02
CA LEU A 798 34.49 -19.18 25.74
C LEU A 798 34.62 -18.82 27.22
N VAL A 799 33.78 -17.89 27.67
CA VAL A 799 33.75 -17.44 29.06
C VAL A 799 32.48 -17.95 29.74
N GLN A 800 32.66 -18.80 30.75
CA GLN A 800 31.55 -19.27 31.57
C GLN A 800 31.27 -18.29 32.71
N CYS A 801 30.12 -17.65 32.68
CA CYS A 801 29.67 -16.77 33.75
C CYS A 801 29.36 -17.54 35.04
N GLN A 802 29.36 -16.83 36.18
CA GLN A 802 28.93 -17.40 37.47
C GLN A 802 27.40 -17.50 37.58
N THR A 803 26.67 -16.77 36.75
CA THR A 803 25.21 -16.72 36.77
C THR A 803 24.63 -17.93 36.03
N SER A 804 23.78 -18.70 36.71
CA SER A 804 23.02 -19.80 36.12
C SER A 804 21.87 -19.29 35.24
N TYR A 805 21.54 -20.02 34.19
CA TYR A 805 20.41 -19.68 33.32
C TYR A 805 19.07 -19.80 34.08
N ASN A 806 18.21 -18.79 33.91
CA ASN A 806 16.86 -18.76 34.45
C ASN A 806 15.87 -18.39 33.34
N THR A 807 14.94 -19.30 33.03
CA THR A 807 13.98 -19.14 31.93
C THR A 807 13.13 -17.87 32.01
N ALA A 808 12.91 -17.29 33.19
CA ALA A 808 12.09 -16.09 33.36
C ALA A 808 12.88 -14.79 33.21
N SER A 809 14.20 -14.81 33.38
CA SER A 809 15.02 -13.59 33.54
C SER A 809 16.31 -13.57 32.75
N SER A 810 16.72 -14.68 32.14
CA SER A 810 17.91 -14.72 31.27
C SER A 810 17.61 -14.25 29.85
N CYS A 811 16.42 -14.55 29.34
CA CYS A 811 15.99 -14.16 28.01
C CYS A 811 14.61 -13.49 28.06
N PRO A 812 14.48 -12.30 28.68
CA PRO A 812 13.22 -11.58 28.72
C PRO A 812 12.77 -11.18 27.31
N THR A 813 11.51 -11.43 26.97
CA THR A 813 10.95 -11.05 25.67
C THR A 813 11.09 -9.56 25.42
N GLN A 814 11.55 -9.17 24.22
CA GLN A 814 11.87 -7.77 23.91
C GLN A 814 10.93 -7.12 22.88
N TYR A 815 9.74 -7.67 22.65
CA TYR A 815 8.81 -7.14 21.64
C TYR A 815 8.52 -5.65 21.79
N VAL A 816 8.50 -4.93 20.68
CA VAL A 816 8.04 -3.55 20.64
C VAL A 816 6.51 -3.55 20.65
N SER A 817 5.89 -3.20 21.77
CA SER A 817 4.45 -2.92 21.84
C SER A 817 4.17 -1.44 21.65
N GLN A 818 3.11 -1.11 20.89
CA GLN A 818 2.53 0.23 20.89
C GLN A 818 1.73 0.40 22.18
N GLY A 819 2.00 1.49 22.90
CA GLY A 819 1.49 1.75 24.24
C GLY A 819 0.47 2.88 24.30
N SER A 820 -0.10 3.06 25.50
CA SER A 820 -0.73 4.34 25.84
C SER A 820 0.34 5.39 26.14
N VAL A 821 -0.04 6.67 26.23
CA VAL A 821 0.84 7.77 26.67
C VAL A 821 1.65 7.43 27.93
N TYR A 822 1.02 6.73 28.88
CA TYR A 822 1.68 6.32 30.13
C TYR A 822 2.77 5.27 29.90
N ASP A 823 2.54 4.32 28.98
CA ASP A 823 3.51 3.27 28.64
C ASP A 823 4.72 3.84 27.87
N PHE A 824 4.50 4.84 27.00
CA PHE A 824 5.58 5.58 26.37
C PHE A 824 6.50 6.24 27.40
N ASN A 825 5.92 7.00 28.34
CA ASN A 825 6.67 7.75 29.33
C ASN A 825 7.54 6.84 30.22
N ASP A 826 7.05 5.69 30.65
CA ASP A 826 7.83 4.78 31.47
C ASP A 826 8.98 4.14 30.67
N LYS A 827 8.70 3.68 29.44
CA LYS A 827 9.70 3.05 28.57
C LYS A 827 10.79 4.01 28.14
N ILE A 828 10.44 5.24 27.77
CA ILE A 828 11.41 6.25 27.32
C ILE A 828 12.35 6.65 28.47
N GLN A 829 11.85 6.77 29.71
CA GLN A 829 12.69 7.10 30.86
C GLN A 829 13.74 6.01 31.14
N VAL A 830 13.33 4.74 31.06
CA VAL A 830 14.27 3.61 31.23
C VAL A 830 15.31 3.60 30.11
N ALA A 831 14.89 3.74 28.85
CA ALA A 831 15.81 3.74 27.71
C ALA A 831 16.82 4.91 27.76
N VAL A 832 16.36 6.11 28.12
CA VAL A 832 17.22 7.30 28.29
C VAL A 832 18.20 7.14 29.45
N SER A 833 17.76 6.61 30.58
CA SER A 833 18.65 6.35 31.73
C SER A 833 19.76 5.37 31.36
N ASN A 834 19.43 4.27 30.68
CA ASN A 834 20.42 3.28 30.23
C ASN A 834 21.38 3.88 29.20
N TYR A 835 20.87 4.67 28.24
CA TYR A 835 21.69 5.31 27.23
C TYR A 835 22.79 6.18 27.85
N PHE A 836 22.44 7.12 28.74
CA PHE A 836 23.42 8.02 29.34
C PHE A 836 24.38 7.29 30.29
N GLN A 837 23.90 6.32 31.06
CA GLN A 837 24.75 5.52 31.94
C GLN A 837 25.83 4.78 31.15
N GLU A 838 25.44 4.06 30.11
CA GLU A 838 26.36 3.24 29.32
C GLU A 838 27.29 4.11 28.45
N LYS A 839 26.79 5.25 27.96
CA LYS A 839 27.62 6.26 27.27
C LYS A 839 28.71 6.83 28.18
N ASP A 840 28.39 7.15 29.42
CA ASP A 840 29.36 7.69 30.38
C ASP A 840 30.44 6.66 30.73
N GLU A 841 30.05 5.39 30.94
CA GLU A 841 30.99 4.29 31.17
C GLU A 841 31.89 4.05 29.95
N PHE A 842 31.31 4.03 28.74
CA PHE A 842 32.06 3.91 27.48
C PHE A 842 33.11 5.02 27.35
N ASN A 843 32.70 6.29 27.47
CA ASN A 843 33.60 7.42 27.35
C ASN A 843 34.69 7.41 28.41
N THR A 844 34.34 7.08 29.66
CA THR A 844 35.29 7.02 30.77
C THR A 844 36.35 5.96 30.54
N LYS A 845 35.95 4.73 30.19
CA LYS A 845 36.86 3.61 29.98
C LYS A 845 37.71 3.80 28.73
N LYS A 846 37.10 4.25 27.62
CA LYS A 846 37.80 4.52 26.37
C LYS A 846 38.89 5.58 26.55
N ASN A 847 38.52 6.75 27.09
CA ASN A 847 39.47 7.84 27.29
C ASN A 847 40.62 7.44 28.25
N TYR A 848 40.31 6.68 29.31
CA TYR A 848 41.33 6.21 30.23
C TYR A 848 42.30 5.24 29.55
N PHE A 849 41.79 4.23 28.84
CA PHE A 849 42.59 3.24 28.13
C PHE A 849 43.48 3.91 27.08
N GLU A 850 42.91 4.74 26.20
CA GLU A 850 43.64 5.41 25.11
C GLU A 850 44.67 6.43 25.62
N SER A 851 44.40 7.13 26.73
CA SER A 851 45.30 8.19 27.23
C SER A 851 46.38 7.71 28.20
N ASN A 852 46.24 6.52 28.80
CA ASN A 852 47.13 6.08 29.88
C ASN A 852 47.72 4.68 29.66
N GLU A 853 46.97 3.74 29.09
CA GLU A 853 47.36 2.33 29.02
C GLU A 853 47.87 1.98 27.62
N LEU A 854 47.05 2.22 26.58
CA LEU A 854 47.39 1.93 25.19
C LEU A 854 48.59 2.77 24.75
N ASP A 855 49.70 2.10 24.44
CA ASP A 855 50.95 2.74 24.00
C ASP A 855 51.49 3.84 24.95
N GLY A 856 51.06 3.83 26.22
CA GLY A 856 51.36 4.90 27.17
C GLY A 856 50.79 6.27 26.78
N GLY A 857 49.64 6.30 26.12
CA GLY A 857 48.91 7.51 25.76
C GLY A 857 49.34 8.17 24.45
N SER A 858 50.33 7.63 23.73
CA SER A 858 50.74 8.18 22.43
C SER A 858 51.46 7.16 21.55
N THR A 859 50.71 6.53 20.66
CA THR A 859 51.22 5.66 19.59
C THR A 859 52.31 6.37 18.76
N SER A 860 52.09 7.62 18.35
CA SER A 860 53.08 8.38 17.57
C SER A 860 54.40 8.57 18.32
N ASN A 861 54.38 8.79 19.64
CA ASN A 861 55.62 8.88 20.42
C ASN A 861 56.35 7.53 20.47
N ARG A 862 55.62 6.42 20.59
CA ARG A 862 56.21 5.07 20.54
C ARG A 862 56.84 4.80 19.18
N LEU A 863 56.13 5.09 18.09
CA LEU A 863 56.65 4.91 16.74
C LEU A 863 57.89 5.76 16.49
N ASN A 864 57.89 7.03 16.91
CA ASN A 864 59.07 7.91 16.79
C ASN A 864 60.27 7.37 17.60
N PHE A 865 60.03 6.82 18.79
CA PHE A 865 61.09 6.23 19.60
C PHE A 865 61.66 4.95 18.98
N ILE A 866 60.80 4.09 18.43
CA ILE A 866 61.19 2.85 17.74
C ILE A 866 61.99 3.17 16.46
N ASN A 867 61.47 4.09 15.63
CA ASN A 867 62.06 4.42 14.33
C ASN A 867 63.36 5.25 14.42
N ASN A 868 63.73 5.73 15.61
CA ASN A 868 65.02 6.38 15.81
C ASN A 868 66.14 5.34 15.81
N SER A 869 66.95 5.32 14.75
CA SER A 869 68.08 4.39 14.57
C SER A 869 69.19 4.55 15.62
N LEU A 870 69.21 5.65 16.39
CA LEU A 870 70.15 5.85 17.49
C LEU A 870 69.77 5.09 18.77
N ASN A 871 68.52 4.68 18.92
CA ASN A 871 68.09 3.90 20.07
C ASN A 871 68.50 2.44 19.89
N SER A 872 69.14 1.86 20.91
CA SER A 872 69.50 0.43 20.89
C SER A 872 68.28 -0.45 21.14
N SER A 873 68.39 -1.72 20.76
CA SER A 873 67.35 -2.73 21.00
C SER A 873 66.87 -2.75 22.46
N SER A 874 67.81 -2.77 23.41
CA SER A 874 67.48 -2.82 24.84
C SER A 874 66.86 -1.51 25.36
N GLN A 875 67.17 -0.35 24.76
CA GLN A 875 66.50 0.92 25.09
C GLN A 875 65.04 0.90 24.63
N ILE A 876 64.78 0.39 23.42
CA ILE A 876 63.41 0.25 22.88
C ILE A 876 62.60 -0.70 23.74
N LYS A 877 63.13 -1.88 24.06
CA LYS A 877 62.47 -2.84 24.93
C LYS A 877 62.18 -2.25 26.32
N SER A 878 63.12 -1.52 26.92
CA SER A 878 62.93 -0.88 28.23
C SER A 878 61.88 0.23 28.22
N GLU A 879 61.75 0.94 27.09
CA GLU A 879 60.70 1.94 26.92
C GLU A 879 59.33 1.28 26.83
N LEU A 880 59.18 0.25 26.00
CA LEU A 880 57.91 -0.44 25.78
C LEU A 880 57.46 -1.30 26.97
N ASP A 881 58.40 -1.79 27.78
CA ASP A 881 58.14 -2.51 29.03
C ASP A 881 57.27 -1.73 30.02
N GLN A 882 57.23 -0.40 29.92
CA GLN A 882 56.42 0.45 30.80
C GLN A 882 54.93 0.39 30.47
N PHE A 883 54.57 -0.08 29.27
CA PHE A 883 53.21 -0.04 28.72
C PHE A 883 52.66 -1.41 28.35
N LYS A 884 53.41 -2.49 28.60
CA LYS A 884 52.88 -3.85 28.50
C LYS A 884 51.77 -4.07 29.54
N PRO A 885 50.79 -4.94 29.26
CA PRO A 885 50.58 -5.71 28.02
C PRO A 885 49.70 -4.98 26.98
N TYR A 886 49.74 -3.64 26.93
CA TYR A 886 48.79 -2.82 26.15
C TYR A 886 49.44 -2.11 24.95
N LEU A 887 50.38 -2.77 24.27
CA LEU A 887 50.92 -2.22 23.03
C LEU A 887 49.94 -2.44 21.85
N SER A 888 49.80 -1.43 21.01
CA SER A 888 49.00 -1.52 19.79
C SER A 888 49.66 -2.40 18.73
N ASP A 889 48.85 -2.89 17.80
CA ASP A 889 49.35 -3.65 16.65
C ASP A 889 50.34 -2.83 15.82
N GLU A 890 50.12 -1.52 15.72
CA GLU A 890 50.99 -0.60 14.99
C GLU A 890 52.38 -0.51 15.65
N VAL A 891 52.43 -0.41 16.98
CA VAL A 891 53.69 -0.38 17.74
C VAL A 891 54.43 -1.72 17.65
N ILE A 892 53.72 -2.84 17.81
CA ILE A 892 54.32 -4.17 17.70
C ILE A 892 54.83 -4.41 16.28
N TRP A 893 54.07 -4.02 15.26
CA TRP A 893 54.47 -4.13 13.86
C TRP A 893 55.70 -3.27 13.54
N ALA A 894 55.80 -2.08 14.12
CA ALA A 894 56.98 -1.22 13.99
C ALA A 894 58.22 -1.85 14.63
N CYS A 895 58.08 -2.57 15.75
CA CYS A 895 59.20 -3.33 16.33
C CYS A 895 59.66 -4.46 15.42
N ILE A 896 58.73 -5.19 14.79
CA ILE A 896 59.03 -6.30 13.88
C ILE A 896 59.78 -5.81 12.63
N ASN A 897 59.40 -4.65 12.09
CA ASN A 897 59.91 -4.15 10.80
C ASN A 897 60.97 -3.04 10.93
N ARG A 898 61.58 -2.91 12.11
CA ARG A 898 62.54 -1.83 12.40
C ARG A 898 63.85 -1.98 11.60
N ASP A 899 64.46 -0.84 11.23
CA ASP A 899 65.84 -0.75 10.71
C ASP A 899 66.69 0.25 11.55
N PRO A 900 67.82 -0.16 12.17
CA PRO A 900 68.33 -1.53 12.22
C PRO A 900 67.40 -2.46 13.01
N GLU A 901 67.43 -3.75 12.68
CA GLU A 901 66.61 -4.78 13.34
C GLU A 901 66.85 -4.81 14.86
N LEU A 902 65.83 -5.22 15.62
CA LEU A 902 65.97 -5.47 17.06
C LEU A 902 66.70 -6.79 17.32
N ASP A 903 67.37 -6.88 18.46
CA ASP A 903 68.00 -8.13 18.89
C ASP A 903 66.92 -9.20 19.17
N ASP A 904 67.20 -10.46 18.84
CA ASP A 904 66.27 -11.59 18.91
C ASP A 904 65.60 -11.73 20.28
N ILE A 905 66.37 -11.60 21.37
CA ILE A 905 65.90 -11.71 22.76
C ILE A 905 64.94 -10.58 23.12
N ASP A 906 65.24 -9.34 22.70
CA ASP A 906 64.44 -8.17 23.04
C ASP A 906 63.11 -8.18 22.27
N LEU A 907 63.15 -8.50 20.96
CA LEU A 907 61.92 -8.66 20.16
C LEU A 907 61.06 -9.80 20.70
N TYR A 908 61.64 -10.97 20.98
CA TYR A 908 60.91 -12.08 21.60
C TYR A 908 60.22 -11.66 22.89
N LYS A 909 60.89 -10.86 23.74
CA LYS A 909 60.31 -10.43 25.02
C LYS A 909 59.15 -9.46 24.83
N ILE A 910 59.25 -8.53 23.87
CA ILE A 910 58.15 -7.60 23.53
C ILE A 910 56.92 -8.39 23.06
N LEU A 911 57.11 -9.36 22.15
CA LEU A 911 56.02 -10.20 21.63
C LEU A 911 55.41 -11.08 22.72
N LEU A 912 56.25 -11.67 23.58
CA LEU A 912 55.82 -12.51 24.70
C LEU A 912 54.99 -11.73 25.72
N ASP A 913 55.43 -10.52 26.08
CA ASP A 913 54.80 -9.70 27.10
C ASP A 913 53.45 -9.09 26.66
N ASN A 914 53.17 -9.11 25.36
CA ASN A 914 51.88 -8.69 24.79
C ASN A 914 51.09 -9.87 24.20
N SER A 915 51.58 -11.11 24.36
CA SER A 915 50.86 -12.29 23.88
C SER A 915 49.70 -12.67 24.83
N PRO A 916 48.60 -13.25 24.31
CA PRO A 916 48.31 -13.52 22.91
C PRO A 916 48.26 -12.26 22.03
N LEU A 917 48.84 -12.31 20.83
CA LEU A 917 48.79 -11.20 19.87
C LEU A 917 47.47 -11.22 19.09
N SER A 918 47.20 -10.14 18.35
CA SER A 918 46.13 -10.11 17.36
C SER A 918 46.32 -11.21 16.31
N ILE A 919 45.24 -11.67 15.68
CA ILE A 919 45.31 -12.77 14.70
C ILE A 919 46.27 -12.46 13.54
N PRO A 920 46.28 -11.23 12.94
CA PRO A 920 47.26 -10.88 11.92
C PRO A 920 48.72 -11.01 12.39
N LEU A 921 49.01 -10.54 13.62
CA LEU A 921 50.34 -10.65 14.20
C LEU A 921 50.71 -12.10 14.53
N ALA A 922 49.78 -12.86 15.12
CA ALA A 922 49.94 -14.27 15.45
C ALA A 922 50.26 -15.13 14.21
N ASN A 923 49.55 -14.89 13.11
CA ASN A 923 49.79 -15.55 11.83
C ASN A 923 51.12 -15.14 11.17
N TYR A 924 51.69 -14.00 11.55
CA TYR A 924 52.98 -13.53 11.06
C TYR A 924 54.18 -14.14 11.82
N ILE A 925 53.99 -14.59 13.06
CA ILE A 925 55.06 -15.17 13.92
C ILE A 925 55.93 -16.23 13.20
N PRO A 926 55.38 -17.20 12.44
CA PRO A 926 56.20 -18.21 11.76
C PRO A 926 57.17 -17.62 10.72
N GLN A 927 56.93 -16.40 10.24
CA GLN A 927 57.74 -15.73 9.22
C GLN A 927 58.97 -15.01 9.81
N LEU A 928 59.06 -14.91 11.15
CA LEU A 928 60.14 -14.19 11.86
C LEU A 928 61.44 -15.00 12.00
N ASN A 929 61.65 -16.05 11.19
CA ASN A 929 62.78 -16.98 11.33
C ASN A 929 64.16 -16.39 10.97
N ASN A 930 64.16 -15.21 10.35
CA ASN A 930 65.35 -14.40 10.08
C ASN A 930 65.83 -13.63 11.31
N ILE A 931 64.93 -13.36 12.27
CA ILE A 931 65.22 -12.59 13.50
C ILE A 931 65.19 -13.50 14.74
N LEU A 932 64.17 -14.35 14.87
CA LEU A 932 63.94 -15.21 16.03
C LEU A 932 64.41 -16.65 15.81
N THR A 933 64.81 -17.31 16.89
CA THR A 933 65.14 -18.75 16.88
C THR A 933 63.87 -19.62 16.75
N SER A 934 64.03 -20.84 16.22
CA SER A 934 62.91 -21.79 16.11
C SER A 934 62.25 -22.13 17.45
N THR A 935 63.00 -22.10 18.56
CA THR A 935 62.45 -22.30 19.91
C THR A 935 61.53 -21.14 20.30
N GLN A 936 61.99 -19.90 20.13
CA GLN A 936 61.18 -18.71 20.43
C GLN A 936 59.90 -18.64 19.60
N ILE A 937 59.97 -18.99 18.32
CA ILE A 937 58.80 -19.06 17.44
C ILE A 937 57.77 -20.09 17.94
N ASN A 938 58.23 -21.31 18.28
CA ASN A 938 57.34 -22.36 18.79
C ASN A 938 56.71 -21.97 20.14
N ASP A 939 57.50 -21.33 21.02
CA ASP A 939 57.02 -20.84 22.31
C ASP A 939 55.91 -19.79 22.10
N LEU A 940 56.13 -18.81 21.22
CA LEU A 940 55.12 -17.79 20.90
C LEU A 940 53.85 -18.39 20.30
N ILE A 941 53.96 -19.31 19.33
CA ILE A 941 52.80 -19.98 18.71
C ILE A 941 51.96 -20.71 19.76
N SER A 942 52.60 -21.35 20.74
CA SER A 942 51.91 -22.14 21.77
C SER A 942 51.04 -21.31 22.73
N ILE A 943 51.26 -19.99 22.79
CA ILE A 943 50.57 -19.07 23.71
C ILE A 943 49.61 -18.11 23.01
N GLN A 944 49.26 -18.32 21.74
CA GLN A 944 48.35 -17.42 21.01
C GLN A 944 46.86 -17.68 21.27
N GLY A 945 46.51 -18.73 22.02
CA GLY A 945 45.12 -19.06 22.37
C GLY A 945 44.54 -18.16 23.47
N GLY A 946 43.22 -17.93 23.43
CA GLY A 946 42.50 -17.11 24.40
C GLY A 946 42.68 -15.60 24.18
N LEU A 947 42.12 -14.79 25.09
CA LEU A 947 42.20 -13.33 25.04
C LEU A 947 43.49 -12.80 25.69
N SER A 948 43.98 -11.68 25.15
CA SER A 948 45.02 -10.88 25.78
C SER A 948 44.42 -9.88 26.78
N ALA A 949 45.25 -9.35 27.66
CA ALA A 949 44.84 -8.27 28.56
C ALA A 949 44.35 -7.02 27.80
N ARG A 950 44.90 -6.77 26.60
CA ARG A 950 44.41 -5.72 25.70
C ARG A 950 43.03 -6.07 25.14
N ASP A 951 42.82 -7.30 24.68
CA ASP A 951 41.51 -7.75 24.21
C ASP A 951 40.45 -7.55 25.30
N ASP A 952 40.73 -7.95 26.54
CA ASP A 952 39.82 -7.77 27.68
C ASP A 952 39.41 -6.30 27.88
N LYS A 953 40.37 -5.36 27.81
CA LYS A 953 40.10 -3.91 27.94
C LYS A 953 39.26 -3.39 26.78
N GLU A 954 39.62 -3.74 25.56
CA GLU A 954 38.87 -3.27 24.40
C GLU A 954 37.48 -3.91 24.31
N HIS A 955 37.30 -5.14 24.78
CA HIS A 955 36.02 -5.83 24.88
C HIS A 955 35.11 -5.19 25.94
N GLU A 956 35.67 -4.78 27.09
CA GLU A 956 34.96 -4.03 28.12
C GLU A 956 34.46 -2.68 27.60
N ILE A 957 35.33 -1.93 26.89
CA ILE A 957 34.94 -0.67 26.24
C ILE A 957 33.82 -0.92 25.23
N ARG A 958 34.00 -1.94 24.38
CA ARG A 958 33.04 -2.29 23.35
C ARG A 958 31.68 -2.72 23.92
N TRP A 959 31.64 -3.38 25.08
CA TRP A 959 30.39 -3.74 25.76
C TRP A 959 29.54 -2.50 26.06
N HIS A 960 30.14 -1.48 26.68
CA HIS A 960 29.42 -0.25 27.04
C HIS A 960 28.99 0.55 25.80
N GLU A 961 29.83 0.59 24.77
CA GLU A 961 29.46 1.15 23.47
C GLU A 961 28.21 0.45 22.90
N GLN A 962 28.22 -0.89 22.94
CA GLN A 962 27.11 -1.70 22.46
C GLN A 962 25.82 -1.43 23.24
N GLN A 963 25.88 -1.41 24.58
CA GLN A 963 24.69 -1.15 25.39
C GLN A 963 24.14 0.26 25.18
N ALA A 964 25.00 1.27 25.03
CA ALA A 964 24.59 2.63 24.70
C ALA A 964 23.85 2.68 23.35
N GLU A 965 24.39 2.07 22.30
CA GLU A 965 23.77 2.05 20.97
C GLU A 965 22.46 1.25 20.92
N LEU A 966 22.36 0.14 21.67
CA LEU A 966 21.11 -0.61 21.79
C LEU A 966 20.03 0.21 22.52
N ALA A 967 20.39 0.92 23.59
CA ALA A 967 19.48 1.83 24.29
C ALA A 967 19.06 3.02 23.41
N LEU A 968 20.00 3.61 22.67
CA LEU A 968 19.72 4.63 21.66
C LEU A 968 18.72 4.12 20.61
N SER A 969 18.91 2.90 20.14
CA SER A 969 17.99 2.27 19.18
C SER A 969 16.57 2.10 19.76
N ASP A 970 16.45 1.77 21.04
CA ASP A 970 15.14 1.70 21.73
C ASP A 970 14.49 3.09 21.85
N ILE A 971 15.26 4.14 22.18
CA ILE A 971 14.78 5.53 22.17
C ILE A 971 14.22 5.90 20.79
N LEU A 972 14.99 5.64 19.73
CA LEU A 972 14.60 5.97 18.36
C LEU A 972 13.34 5.22 17.92
N ARG A 973 13.22 3.92 18.21
CA ARG A 973 12.02 3.12 17.91
C ARG A 973 10.79 3.60 18.69
N LEU A 974 10.95 4.04 19.93
CA LEU A 974 9.85 4.61 20.73
C LEU A 974 9.29 5.87 20.06
N PHE A 975 10.15 6.81 19.64
CA PHE A 975 9.69 8.00 18.92
C PHE A 975 9.11 7.70 17.54
N LEU A 976 9.61 6.68 16.85
CA LEU A 976 9.17 6.33 15.52
C LEU A 976 7.80 5.64 15.49
N TYR A 977 7.57 4.68 16.41
CA TYR A 977 6.34 3.87 16.41
C TYR A 977 5.24 4.40 17.33
N ASP A 978 5.55 5.32 18.24
CA ASP A 978 4.58 5.99 19.10
C ASP A 978 4.33 7.44 18.62
N THR A 979 3.08 7.74 18.27
CA THR A 979 2.69 9.05 17.67
C THR A 979 2.20 10.07 18.69
N VAL A 980 2.22 9.70 19.97
CA VAL A 980 1.87 10.55 21.10
C VAL A 980 2.80 11.77 21.22
N PRO A 981 4.15 11.64 21.12
CA PRO A 981 5.05 12.77 21.31
C PRO A 981 4.86 13.86 20.25
N PRO A 982 4.92 15.15 20.62
CA PRO A 982 5.10 16.21 19.65
C PRO A 982 6.52 16.13 19.07
N ASN A 983 6.66 16.32 17.75
CA ASN A 983 7.93 16.40 17.03
C ASN A 983 8.90 15.21 17.27
N PRO A 984 8.49 13.95 17.00
CA PRO A 984 9.32 12.77 17.24
C PRO A 984 10.68 12.84 16.51
N ILE A 985 10.70 13.39 15.29
CA ILE A 985 11.92 13.55 14.48
C ILE A 985 12.96 14.46 15.17
N ASP A 986 12.53 15.54 15.84
CA ASP A 986 13.46 16.46 16.53
C ASP A 986 14.15 15.76 17.71
N SER A 987 13.39 14.92 18.42
CA SER A 987 13.94 14.13 19.53
C SER A 987 14.92 13.07 19.02
N MET A 988 14.61 12.41 17.90
CA MET A 988 15.52 11.45 17.27
C MET A 988 16.83 12.12 16.84
N ILE A 989 16.77 13.31 16.22
CA ILE A 989 17.96 14.08 15.83
C ILE A 989 18.83 14.38 17.05
N TYR A 990 18.24 14.88 18.15
CA TYR A 990 18.99 15.21 19.36
C TYR A 990 19.85 14.06 19.88
N TYR A 991 19.29 12.86 20.02
CA TYR A 991 20.04 11.72 20.57
C TYR A 991 21.10 11.17 19.62
N LEU A 992 20.88 11.26 18.30
CA LEU A 992 21.89 10.87 17.31
C LEU A 992 23.04 11.89 17.24
N GLU A 993 22.74 13.19 17.35
CA GLU A 993 23.76 14.24 17.46
C GLU A 993 24.56 14.13 18.76
N ASP A 994 23.93 13.67 19.84
CA ASP A 994 24.60 13.44 21.11
C ASP A 994 25.55 12.23 21.05
N TRP A 995 25.19 11.13 20.37
CA TRP A 995 26.10 9.99 20.17
C TRP A 995 27.22 10.29 19.16
N ASN A 996 26.88 10.91 18.03
CA ASN A 996 27.82 11.42 17.02
C ASN A 996 28.83 10.38 16.46
N SER A 997 28.48 9.09 16.43
CA SER A 997 29.25 8.10 15.66
C SER A 997 29.06 8.29 14.16
N GLU A 998 29.97 7.75 13.35
CA GLU A 998 29.85 7.77 11.88
C GLU A 998 28.50 7.17 11.43
N GLU A 999 28.10 6.04 12.01
CA GLU A 999 26.83 5.39 11.69
C GLU A 999 25.61 6.20 12.16
N SER A 1000 25.74 7.03 13.20
CA SER A 1000 24.69 7.97 13.60
C SER A 1000 24.59 9.15 12.65
N GLN A 1001 25.73 9.64 12.13
CA GLN A 1001 25.74 10.65 11.08
C GLN A 1001 25.05 10.15 9.82
N GLU A 1002 25.22 8.88 9.44
CA GLU A 1002 24.47 8.27 8.35
C GLU A 1002 22.95 8.27 8.57
N MET A 1003 22.47 7.89 9.76
CA MET A 1003 21.04 7.93 10.09
C MET A 1003 20.50 9.38 10.12
N LEU A 1004 21.30 10.33 10.61
CA LEU A 1004 20.97 11.75 10.64
C LEU A 1004 20.79 12.36 9.25
N ILE A 1005 21.59 11.94 8.26
CA ILE A 1005 21.42 12.39 6.87
C ILE A 1005 19.98 12.12 6.39
N GLY A 1006 19.45 10.93 6.65
CA GLY A 1006 18.06 10.57 6.33
C GLY A 1006 17.03 11.42 7.08
N LEU A 1007 17.22 11.63 8.40
CA LEU A 1007 16.36 12.50 9.21
C LEU A 1007 16.35 13.95 8.68
N TYR A 1008 17.51 14.46 8.28
CA TYR A 1008 17.64 15.81 7.76
C TYR A 1008 17.01 16.00 6.39
N TRP A 1009 17.07 14.98 5.51
CA TRP A 1009 16.29 15.00 4.27
C TRP A 1009 14.78 15.06 4.55
N GLN A 1010 14.27 14.28 5.51
CA GLN A 1010 12.84 14.31 5.88
C GLN A 1010 12.37 15.63 6.49
N LYS A 1011 13.28 16.34 7.16
CA LYS A 1011 13.06 17.70 7.69
C LYS A 1011 13.32 18.81 6.69
N GLU A 1012 13.74 18.49 5.47
CA GLU A 1012 14.16 19.47 4.45
C GLU A 1012 15.31 20.37 4.94
N ASN A 1013 16.12 19.90 5.91
CA ASN A 1013 17.30 20.60 6.41
C ASN A 1013 18.55 20.17 5.62
N TYR A 1014 18.58 20.56 4.34
CA TYR A 1014 19.62 20.16 3.40
C TYR A 1014 21.02 20.66 3.81
N THR A 1015 21.12 21.81 4.47
CA THR A 1015 22.41 22.33 4.95
C THR A 1015 23.05 21.42 5.99
N ALA A 1016 22.28 20.95 6.98
CA ALA A 1016 22.80 20.02 7.99
C ALA A 1016 23.16 18.66 7.37
N ALA A 1017 22.34 18.14 6.45
CA ALA A 1017 22.66 16.92 5.71
C ALA A 1017 23.99 17.05 4.95
N GLN A 1018 24.22 18.16 4.24
CA GLN A 1018 25.47 18.39 3.50
C GLN A 1018 26.70 18.46 4.43
N SER A 1019 26.58 19.08 5.61
CA SER A 1019 27.67 19.10 6.60
C SER A 1019 28.06 17.70 7.06
N LEU A 1020 27.08 16.80 7.26
CA LEU A 1020 27.34 15.41 7.61
C LEU A 1020 27.95 14.61 6.46
N ILE A 1021 27.49 14.82 5.22
CA ILE A 1021 28.09 14.17 4.03
C ILE A 1021 29.56 14.57 3.89
N ASN A 1022 29.89 15.85 4.11
CA ASN A 1022 31.28 16.32 4.11
C ASN A 1022 32.10 15.68 5.25
N SER A 1023 31.51 15.51 6.44
CA SER A 1023 32.14 14.83 7.58
C SER A 1023 32.52 13.39 7.24
N ILE A 1024 31.57 12.58 6.77
CA ILE A 1024 31.83 11.16 6.46
C ILE A 1024 32.76 10.97 5.25
N SER A 1025 32.80 11.95 4.32
CA SER A 1025 33.71 11.93 3.16
C SER A 1025 35.19 12.01 3.54
N SER A 1026 35.51 12.43 4.77
CA SER A 1026 36.87 12.46 5.28
C SER A 1026 37.42 11.08 5.66
N ASN A 1027 36.55 10.07 5.82
CA ASN A 1027 36.95 8.70 6.11
C ASN A 1027 37.14 7.91 4.80
N GLU A 1028 38.34 7.34 4.60
CA GLU A 1028 38.66 6.54 3.42
C GLU A 1028 37.73 5.32 3.26
N THR A 1029 37.16 4.79 4.34
CA THR A 1029 36.20 3.66 4.26
C THR A 1029 34.86 4.03 3.61
N ASN A 1030 34.60 5.33 3.39
CA ASN A 1030 33.39 5.86 2.75
C ASN A 1030 33.64 6.38 1.33
N SER A 1031 34.75 6.02 0.68
CA SER A 1031 35.14 6.53 -0.64
C SER A 1031 34.05 6.41 -1.70
N GLU A 1032 33.20 5.38 -1.64
CA GLU A 1032 32.05 5.21 -2.54
C GLU A 1032 30.71 5.58 -1.91
N LEU A 1033 30.59 5.49 -0.59
CA LEU A 1033 29.36 5.80 0.13
C LEU A 1033 29.06 7.31 0.13
N ALA A 1034 30.07 8.14 0.41
CA ALA A 1034 29.89 9.59 0.46
C ALA A 1034 29.48 10.18 -0.90
N PRO A 1035 30.10 9.81 -2.04
CA PRO A 1035 29.62 10.23 -3.36
C PRO A 1035 28.20 9.74 -3.68
N LEU A 1036 27.81 8.55 -3.22
CA LEU A 1036 26.45 8.04 -3.38
C LEU A 1036 25.44 8.89 -2.60
N TYR A 1037 25.74 9.20 -1.34
CA TYR A 1037 24.91 10.11 -0.54
C TYR A 1037 24.86 11.52 -1.12
N GLN A 1038 25.95 12.02 -1.70
CA GLN A 1038 25.95 13.30 -2.40
C GLN A 1038 24.97 13.31 -3.57
N LYS A 1039 24.92 12.24 -4.39
CA LYS A 1039 23.97 12.13 -5.52
C LYS A 1039 22.50 12.16 -5.06
N ILE A 1040 22.20 11.41 -3.99
CA ILE A 1040 20.86 11.41 -3.39
C ILE A 1040 20.53 12.79 -2.81
N HIS A 1041 21.49 13.42 -2.13
CA HIS A 1041 21.33 14.75 -1.55
C HIS A 1041 21.07 15.83 -2.60
N ASP A 1042 21.83 15.84 -3.70
CA ASP A 1042 21.66 16.78 -4.81
C ASP A 1042 20.26 16.64 -5.45
N THR A 1043 19.76 15.41 -5.52
CA THR A 1043 18.39 15.12 -6.00
C THR A 1043 17.35 15.73 -5.07
N TYR A 1044 17.45 15.47 -3.76
CA TYR A 1044 16.46 15.99 -2.81
C TYR A 1044 16.54 17.50 -2.61
N SER A 1045 17.74 18.08 -2.58
CA SER A 1045 17.93 19.53 -2.37
C SER A 1045 17.53 20.39 -3.57
N SER A 1046 17.33 19.77 -4.74
CA SER A 1046 16.84 20.44 -5.95
C SER A 1046 15.32 20.29 -6.18
N ASP A 1047 14.59 19.80 -5.17
CA ASP A 1047 13.15 19.43 -5.26
C ASP A 1047 12.86 18.42 -6.38
N ASP A 1048 13.85 17.61 -6.77
CA ASP A 1048 13.69 16.53 -7.74
C ASP A 1048 13.39 15.19 -7.01
N SER A 1049 13.13 14.14 -7.79
CA SER A 1049 12.77 12.81 -7.30
C SER A 1049 13.85 11.79 -7.68
N LEU A 1050 14.01 10.74 -6.88
CA LEU A 1050 15.00 9.68 -7.12
C LEU A 1050 15.07 9.16 -8.57
N PRO A 1051 13.95 9.05 -9.34
CA PRO A 1051 13.99 8.70 -10.75
C PRO A 1051 14.89 9.56 -11.66
N SER A 1052 15.25 10.79 -11.26
CA SER A 1052 16.19 11.61 -12.02
C SER A 1052 17.61 11.03 -12.03
N LEU A 1053 17.95 10.17 -11.06
CA LEU A 1053 19.22 9.43 -11.00
C LEU A 1053 19.39 8.38 -12.10
N ILE A 1054 18.41 8.21 -13.01
CA ILE A 1054 18.55 7.33 -14.17
C ILE A 1054 19.78 7.69 -15.03
N ALA A 1055 20.17 8.97 -15.06
CA ALA A 1055 21.36 9.45 -15.75
C ALA A 1055 22.68 9.00 -15.07
N ASP A 1056 22.63 8.62 -13.79
CA ASP A 1056 23.78 8.19 -12.97
C ASP A 1056 23.91 6.66 -12.91
N THR A 1057 23.14 5.92 -13.69
CA THR A 1057 23.11 4.43 -13.64
C THR A 1057 24.47 3.78 -13.86
N LEU A 1058 25.39 4.35 -14.64
CA LEU A 1058 26.76 3.81 -14.79
C LEU A 1058 27.57 3.91 -13.48
N PHE A 1059 27.43 5.03 -12.77
CA PHE A 1059 28.07 5.23 -11.47
C PHE A 1059 27.46 4.29 -10.43
N LEU A 1060 26.13 4.23 -10.35
CA LEU A 1060 25.42 3.31 -9.46
C LEU A 1060 25.78 1.84 -9.75
N ASP A 1061 25.91 1.45 -11.02
CA ASP A 1061 26.28 0.09 -11.41
C ASP A 1061 27.69 -0.29 -10.94
N SER A 1062 28.65 0.63 -11.05
CA SER A 1062 30.02 0.40 -10.57
C SER A 1062 30.07 0.14 -9.05
N ILE A 1063 29.25 0.85 -8.27
CA ILE A 1063 29.15 0.63 -6.83
C ILE A 1063 28.41 -0.68 -6.54
N ALA A 1064 27.31 -0.96 -7.24
CA ALA A 1064 26.49 -2.14 -7.02
C ALA A 1064 27.20 -3.47 -7.33
N LEU A 1065 28.13 -3.50 -8.30
CA LEU A 1065 28.85 -4.70 -8.70
C LEU A 1065 29.94 -5.15 -7.71
N ASP A 1066 30.52 -4.23 -6.94
CA ASP A 1066 31.60 -4.54 -6.01
C ASP A 1066 31.07 -4.71 -4.58
N SER A 1067 31.29 -5.88 -3.98
CA SER A 1067 30.86 -6.19 -2.62
C SER A 1067 31.66 -5.54 -1.50
N THR A 1068 32.73 -4.80 -1.84
CA THR A 1068 33.59 -4.11 -0.88
C THR A 1068 33.18 -2.65 -0.64
N HIS A 1069 32.38 -2.05 -1.53
CA HIS A 1069 31.97 -0.65 -1.39
C HIS A 1069 30.86 -0.45 -0.34
N GLY A 1070 31.04 0.53 0.57
CA GLY A 1070 30.08 0.84 1.64
C GLY A 1070 28.68 1.25 1.15
N GLY A 1071 28.55 1.72 -0.10
CA GLY A 1071 27.29 2.08 -0.75
C GLY A 1071 26.62 0.97 -1.56
N GLN A 1072 27.18 -0.25 -1.61
CA GLN A 1072 26.74 -1.30 -2.55
C GLN A 1072 25.25 -1.63 -2.44
N ALA A 1073 24.77 -1.88 -1.22
CA ALA A 1073 23.38 -2.28 -0.98
C ALA A 1073 22.37 -1.20 -1.44
N ILE A 1074 22.71 0.07 -1.18
CA ILE A 1074 21.92 1.23 -1.58
C ILE A 1074 21.92 1.36 -3.11
N ALA A 1075 23.09 1.23 -3.74
CA ALA A 1075 23.21 1.30 -5.19
C ALA A 1075 22.44 0.17 -5.90
N LYS A 1076 22.46 -1.07 -5.36
CA LYS A 1076 21.66 -2.19 -5.87
C LYS A 1076 20.16 -1.88 -5.86
N GLN A 1077 19.66 -1.31 -4.75
CA GLN A 1077 18.24 -0.96 -4.64
C GLN A 1077 17.87 0.21 -5.56
N LEU A 1078 18.72 1.24 -5.66
CA LEU A 1078 18.51 2.31 -6.64
C LEU A 1078 18.50 1.76 -8.08
N MET A 1079 19.40 0.86 -8.44
CA MET A 1079 19.43 0.27 -9.78
C MET A 1079 18.20 -0.62 -10.06
N TRP A 1080 17.74 -1.37 -9.07
CA TRP A 1080 16.47 -2.10 -9.18
C TRP A 1080 15.28 -1.14 -9.35
N PHE A 1081 15.22 -0.08 -8.56
CA PHE A 1081 14.18 0.94 -8.63
C PHE A 1081 14.17 1.70 -9.97
N LEU A 1082 15.34 2.11 -10.46
CA LEU A 1082 15.49 2.94 -11.66
C LEU A 1082 15.31 2.15 -12.97
N VAL A 1083 15.87 0.94 -13.04
CA VAL A 1083 15.96 0.19 -14.30
C VAL A 1083 15.55 -1.28 -14.20
N GLY A 1084 15.08 -1.74 -13.02
CA GLY A 1084 14.69 -3.13 -12.81
C GLY A 1084 15.86 -4.11 -12.87
N LYS A 1085 17.10 -3.64 -12.69
CA LYS A 1085 18.30 -4.49 -12.74
C LYS A 1085 18.47 -5.23 -11.41
N GLU A 1086 18.31 -6.55 -11.45
CA GLU A 1086 18.61 -7.42 -10.31
C GLU A 1086 20.10 -7.75 -10.29
N TYR A 1087 20.72 -7.60 -9.13
CA TYR A 1087 22.09 -8.05 -8.90
C TYR A 1087 22.04 -9.42 -8.25
N PRO A 1088 22.91 -10.36 -8.67
CA PRO A 1088 23.16 -11.54 -7.87
C PRO A 1088 23.62 -11.05 -6.49
N ARG A 1089 22.80 -11.26 -5.47
CA ARG A 1089 23.34 -11.36 -4.13
C ARG A 1089 24.08 -12.67 -4.16
N TYR A 1090 25.40 -12.65 -3.97
CA TYR A 1090 26.21 -13.85 -3.90
C TYR A 1090 25.81 -14.63 -2.64
N PHE A 1091 24.64 -15.26 -2.68
CA PHE A 1091 24.42 -16.55 -2.09
C PHE A 1091 25.38 -17.44 -2.87
N GLN A 1092 26.62 -17.57 -2.42
CA GLN A 1092 27.33 -18.80 -2.73
C GLN A 1092 26.46 -19.90 -2.12
N TYR A 1093 25.54 -20.43 -2.93
CA TYR A 1093 25.06 -21.79 -2.76
C TYR A 1093 26.34 -22.59 -2.60
N LEU A 1094 26.55 -23.10 -1.40
CA LEU A 1094 27.50 -24.18 -1.24
C LEU A 1094 27.05 -25.23 -2.25
N PRO A 1095 27.91 -25.65 -3.20
CA PRO A 1095 27.56 -26.80 -4.02
C PRO A 1095 27.23 -27.94 -3.06
N GLU A 1096 26.16 -28.68 -3.34
CA GLU A 1096 25.60 -29.78 -2.53
C GLU A 1096 26.61 -30.93 -2.23
N SER A 1097 27.90 -30.76 -2.51
CA SER A 1097 28.93 -31.81 -2.46
C SER A 1097 30.32 -31.37 -1.97
N GLY A 1098 30.51 -30.18 -1.40
CA GLY A 1098 31.84 -29.72 -0.94
C GLY A 1098 32.21 -30.26 0.45
N SER A 1099 33.11 -31.24 0.53
CA SER A 1099 33.73 -31.67 1.78
C SER A 1099 34.74 -30.62 2.30
N ARG A 1100 34.99 -30.62 3.61
CA ARG A 1100 35.91 -29.71 4.34
C ARG A 1100 37.36 -29.70 3.83
N SER A 1101 37.70 -30.51 2.82
CA SER A 1101 39.04 -30.59 2.20
C SER A 1101 39.30 -29.62 1.05
N ASP A 1102 38.26 -28.92 0.56
CA ASP A 1102 38.38 -28.12 -0.67
C ASP A 1102 38.49 -26.60 -0.41
N TYR A 1103 38.86 -26.20 0.81
CA TYR A 1103 39.22 -24.83 1.18
C TYR A 1103 40.65 -24.75 1.73
#